data_AF-A0A4Q4VHY8-F1
#
_entry.id   AF-A0A4Q4VHY8-F1
#
_cell.length_a   1.000
_cell.length_b   1.000
_cell.length_c   1.000
_cell.angle_alpha   90.00
_cell.angle_beta   90.00
_cell.angle_gamma   90.00
#
_symmetry.space_group_name_H-M   'P 1'
#
loop_
_entity.id
_entity.type
_entity.pdbx_description
1 polymer ?
#
loop_
_entity_poly.entity_id
_entity_poly.type
_entity_poly.pdbx_seq_one_letter_code
_entity_poly.pdbx_strand_id
1 'polypeptide(L)'
;MALFVSLYAGFVCSLLSLSLALTVHARSTPYFDRTACLHDVLKLQNTTGFSKNTPEFFAYDPVSQTLLNGEVNLTLTRRGCEEFCGPPSLYWDAVPRIVTWIIPVFLLLSNIELSPIDKKRFMTIVHALGDPIDSFWSIIHKIYVWNRLYEIGLQTIPASAEDLAVQNLPLGFKLRRAWLSVMAAFGIVRLQFQEQAREPTKGLGSKADEERDPAPQQMRTMGREYKARIIATVLSGFEELSGSRIKTDMHYHMIIHRCGGFSQEGEEASKFEEWHKCARVLADARTNEYMRACLAIAVYFLDLIAAFIPSVGGGSSSPPGGRIGSAIFISWLIPLALLSNRVGTFTSRRVCLQTMMEFIAATIGPNEVGREEAPPEPNRRASDGTGVSPIQISAPAEHGCSYDRQGPIDNAAQWARDLEFRMFAQTQATGDFADLRAVGGDLDYSSGTGFPGKGFGVSSESNSRRHLLNSREEGCRPASSVEEHMDTIDLLPVKPKGRLRLETEMTLIGNKDSRSRVGLIRFTTWDEYFSSLQWLGAIYTYRPWKFQYQHVDHRTHAKRTNGMMSLAGLFPVSLSAVSASAIIWYAVPEGFSCRNVWVVVIFFLWVVSAAITTGGYVWVDGRVAKEQEEEGECDAGSAPLWDRRRHGDLECRLWQWIVLKDAVIAVSCGVTVFLSTAGIFNSCWCWSMYMTKHEAAVVPMNNRRTYEERAVRLFSVITISCIGLQVLFFLALAWWWRRGLSLARWHEADRVREWAQETGYEVQWSPQNRLIFWYYKGELDAEERRRERMATDYEMRREPSTFERSIRPSLPWIYERKSSIATRKMP
;
A
#
# COMPACT_ATOMS: atom_id res chain seq x y z
N MET A 1 -0.85 -10.14 14.81
CA MET A 1 -2.21 -10.67 14.58
C MET A 1 -3.14 -10.43 15.78
N ALA A 2 -2.88 -10.97 16.97
CA ALA A 2 -3.77 -10.78 18.14
C ALA A 2 -4.03 -9.29 18.49
N LEU A 3 -3.02 -8.42 18.40
CA LEU A 3 -3.18 -6.99 18.64
C LEU A 3 -3.96 -6.26 17.53
N PHE A 4 -3.84 -6.73 16.27
CA PHE A 4 -4.67 -6.25 15.17
C PHE A 4 -6.12 -6.74 15.32
N VAL A 5 -6.33 -8.00 15.70
CA VAL A 5 -7.66 -8.53 16.03
C VAL A 5 -8.24 -7.81 17.23
N SER A 6 -7.45 -7.44 18.24
CA SER A 6 -7.89 -6.68 19.41
C SER A 6 -8.17 -5.21 19.09
N LEU A 7 -7.37 -4.55 18.25
CA LEU A 7 -7.64 -3.18 17.78
C LEU A 7 -8.82 -3.15 16.81
N TYR A 8 -8.94 -4.13 15.91
CA TYR A 8 -10.07 -4.28 15.00
C TYR A 8 -11.32 -4.63 15.79
N ALA A 9 -11.28 -5.58 16.73
CA ALA A 9 -12.40 -5.90 17.60
C ALA A 9 -12.74 -4.74 18.53
N GLY A 10 -11.75 -3.99 19.02
CA GLY A 10 -11.94 -2.79 19.84
C GLY A 10 -12.52 -1.64 19.04
N PHE A 11 -12.11 -1.45 17.78
CA PHE A 11 -12.65 -0.45 16.87
C PHE A 11 -14.05 -0.84 16.38
N VAL A 12 -14.26 -2.09 16.00
CA VAL A 12 -15.58 -2.64 15.65
C VAL A 12 -16.49 -2.60 16.88
N CYS A 13 -16.01 -2.97 18.08
CA CYS A 13 -16.77 -2.78 19.31
C CYS A 13 -17.01 -1.31 19.60
N SER A 14 -16.06 -0.40 19.35
CA SER A 14 -16.27 1.05 19.55
C SER A 14 -17.26 1.62 18.54
N LEU A 15 -17.23 1.18 17.29
CA LEU A 15 -18.22 1.53 16.26
C LEU A 15 -19.57 0.88 16.55
N LEU A 16 -19.60 -0.34 17.06
CA LEU A 16 -20.82 -1.03 17.49
C LEU A 16 -21.37 -0.39 18.77
N SER A 17 -20.54 0.03 19.70
CA SER A 17 -20.91 0.74 20.93
C SER A 17 -21.33 2.17 20.62
N LEU A 18 -20.69 2.84 19.67
CA LEU A 18 -21.13 4.13 19.14
C LEU A 18 -22.44 3.96 18.38
N SER A 19 -22.56 2.93 17.55
CA SER A 19 -23.81 2.56 16.86
C SER A 19 -24.91 2.25 17.87
N LEU A 20 -24.62 1.50 18.93
CA LEU A 20 -25.55 1.15 20.00
C LEU A 20 -25.91 2.39 20.82
N ALA A 21 -24.94 3.23 21.16
CA ALA A 21 -25.16 4.50 21.87
C ALA A 21 -25.98 5.46 21.01
N LEU A 22 -25.70 5.56 19.72
CA LEU A 22 -26.50 6.29 18.75
C LEU A 22 -27.89 5.68 18.60
N THR A 23 -28.03 4.35 18.68
CA THR A 23 -29.33 3.66 18.64
C THR A 23 -30.14 3.90 19.91
N VAL A 24 -29.51 3.87 21.08
CA VAL A 24 -30.12 4.16 22.39
C VAL A 24 -30.50 5.63 22.47
N HIS A 25 -29.62 6.53 22.00
CA HIS A 25 -29.92 7.95 21.88
C HIS A 25 -31.05 8.18 20.88
N ALA A 26 -31.00 7.55 19.70
CA ALA A 26 -32.07 7.63 18.69
C ALA A 26 -33.40 7.05 19.19
N ARG A 27 -33.41 6.10 20.14
CA ARG A 27 -34.63 5.62 20.79
C ARG A 27 -35.22 6.58 21.81
N SER A 28 -34.41 7.48 22.38
CA SER A 28 -34.86 8.44 23.41
C SER A 28 -35.18 9.82 22.83
N THR A 29 -34.66 10.16 21.65
CA THR A 29 -34.99 11.40 20.94
C THR A 29 -36.07 11.15 19.88
N PRO A 30 -37.07 12.04 19.72
CA PRO A 30 -38.03 11.95 18.63
C PRO A 30 -37.28 12.00 17.29
N TYR A 31 -37.45 10.98 16.44
CA TYR A 31 -36.77 10.88 15.13
C TYR A 31 -37.60 11.55 14.04
N PHE A 32 -36.91 12.06 13.01
CA PHE A 32 -37.58 12.68 11.87
C PHE A 32 -38.02 11.57 10.92
N ASP A 33 -39.33 11.30 10.90
CA ASP A 33 -39.97 10.46 9.90
C ASP A 33 -40.74 11.33 8.91
N ARG A 34 -40.18 11.47 7.71
CA ARG A 34 -40.78 12.26 6.63
C ARG A 34 -42.17 11.76 6.24
N THR A 35 -42.41 10.45 6.30
CA THR A 35 -43.69 9.85 5.91
C THR A 35 -44.73 10.12 6.99
N ALA A 36 -44.35 9.97 8.27
CA ALA A 36 -45.20 10.33 9.39
C ALA A 36 -45.55 11.82 9.36
N CYS A 37 -44.55 12.70 9.18
CA CYS A 37 -44.82 14.14 9.10
C CYS A 37 -45.73 14.49 7.90
N LEU A 38 -45.50 13.90 6.72
CA LEU A 38 -46.39 14.11 5.58
C LEU A 38 -47.83 13.70 5.91
N HIS A 39 -48.02 12.52 6.51
CA HIS A 39 -49.34 12.04 6.91
C HIS A 39 -49.99 12.95 7.97
N ASP A 40 -49.23 13.43 8.94
CA ASP A 40 -49.72 14.31 10.01
C ASP A 40 -50.12 15.68 9.47
N VAL A 41 -49.35 16.25 8.52
CA VAL A 41 -49.72 17.49 7.84
C VAL A 41 -51.01 17.33 7.04
N LEU A 42 -51.13 16.26 6.25
CA LEU A 42 -52.35 15.99 5.46
C LEU A 42 -53.58 15.80 6.37
N LYS A 43 -53.40 15.10 7.50
CA LYS A 43 -54.44 14.94 8.52
C LYS A 43 -54.86 16.27 9.14
N LEU A 44 -53.89 17.13 9.47
CA LEU A 44 -54.15 18.47 10.00
C LEU A 44 -54.88 19.35 8.98
N GLN A 45 -54.49 19.30 7.71
CA GLN A 45 -55.16 20.05 6.64
C GLN A 45 -56.61 19.63 6.43
N ASN A 46 -56.93 18.36 6.63
CA ASN A 46 -58.30 17.83 6.54
C ASN A 46 -59.17 18.16 7.78
N THR A 47 -58.59 18.72 8.84
CA THR A 47 -59.33 19.11 10.04
C THR A 47 -60.05 20.44 9.82
N THR A 48 -61.34 20.52 10.17
CA THR A 48 -62.12 21.75 10.02
C THR A 48 -61.52 22.89 10.85
N GLY A 49 -61.31 24.05 10.22
CA GLY A 49 -60.71 25.23 10.87
C GLY A 49 -59.18 25.27 10.89
N PHE A 50 -58.49 24.50 10.04
CA PHE A 50 -57.03 24.59 9.90
C PHE A 50 -56.58 25.99 9.46
N SER A 51 -56.11 26.79 10.42
CA SER A 51 -55.75 28.21 10.22
C SER A 51 -54.35 28.43 9.65
N LYS A 52 -53.50 27.39 9.60
CA LYS A 52 -52.09 27.50 9.20
C LYS A 52 -51.85 27.32 7.71
N ASN A 53 -52.90 27.37 6.88
CA ASN A 53 -52.76 27.30 5.42
C ASN A 53 -52.33 28.65 4.82
N THR A 54 -51.14 29.11 5.19
CA THR A 54 -50.60 30.42 4.82
C THR A 54 -49.21 30.27 4.16
N PRO A 55 -48.73 31.26 3.40
CA PRO A 55 -47.37 31.25 2.83
C PRO A 55 -46.26 31.21 3.88
N GLU A 56 -46.59 31.41 5.16
CA GLU A 56 -45.66 31.27 6.28
C GLU A 56 -45.31 29.81 6.56
N PHE A 57 -46.22 28.87 6.34
CA PHE A 57 -46.02 27.44 6.61
C PHE A 57 -45.89 26.60 5.34
N PHE A 58 -46.48 27.03 4.22
CA PHE A 58 -46.43 26.35 2.93
C PHE A 58 -45.73 27.21 1.87
N ALA A 59 -44.94 26.58 1.01
CA ALA A 59 -44.28 27.28 -0.08
C ALA A 59 -45.32 27.85 -1.07
N TYR A 60 -45.12 29.09 -1.50
CA TYR A 60 -45.93 29.73 -2.53
C TYR A 60 -45.26 29.57 -3.89
N ASP A 61 -45.99 29.04 -4.88
CA ASP A 61 -45.51 29.00 -6.25
C ASP A 61 -45.96 30.25 -7.01
N PRO A 62 -45.04 31.14 -7.41
CA PRO A 62 -45.39 32.38 -8.09
C PRO A 62 -45.98 32.16 -9.49
N VAL A 63 -45.72 31.00 -10.11
CA VAL A 63 -46.20 30.71 -11.47
C VAL A 63 -47.67 30.30 -11.45
N SER A 64 -48.03 29.36 -10.56
CA SER A 64 -49.43 28.93 -10.40
C SER A 64 -50.26 29.88 -9.53
N GLN A 65 -49.61 30.80 -8.81
CA GLN A 65 -50.22 31.65 -7.78
C GLN A 65 -50.93 30.85 -6.67
N THR A 66 -50.51 29.61 -6.43
CA THR A 66 -51.10 28.72 -5.42
C THR A 66 -50.10 28.35 -4.33
N LEU A 67 -50.62 28.04 -3.13
CA LEU A 67 -49.82 27.40 -2.10
C LEU A 67 -49.56 25.94 -2.50
N LEU A 68 -48.32 25.51 -2.35
CA LEU A 68 -47.88 24.12 -2.55
C LEU A 68 -48.27 23.28 -1.32
N ASN A 69 -49.56 23.23 -1.04
CA ASN A 69 -50.15 22.57 0.12
C ASN A 69 -50.96 21.31 -0.28
N GLY A 70 -51.03 20.98 -1.57
CA GLY A 70 -51.76 19.84 -2.09
C GLY A 70 -51.02 18.53 -1.85
N GLU A 71 -51.75 17.41 -1.86
CA GLU A 71 -51.20 16.09 -1.55
C GLU A 71 -49.96 15.79 -2.41
N VAL A 72 -50.01 16.08 -3.71
CA VAL A 72 -48.95 15.73 -4.68
C VAL A 72 -47.73 16.65 -4.61
N ASN A 73 -47.89 17.91 -4.21
CA ASN A 73 -46.84 18.93 -4.27
C ASN A 73 -46.53 19.57 -2.91
N LEU A 74 -46.96 18.93 -1.81
CA LEU A 74 -46.83 19.47 -0.46
C LEU A 74 -45.40 19.87 -0.16
N THR A 75 -45.17 21.17 0.01
CA THR A 75 -43.87 21.78 0.23
C THR A 75 -43.97 22.74 1.40
N LEU A 76 -43.25 22.43 2.47
CA LEU A 76 -43.27 23.21 3.70
C LEU A 76 -42.19 24.29 3.66
N THR A 77 -42.48 25.48 4.19
CA THR A 77 -41.41 26.43 4.55
C THR A 77 -40.62 25.86 5.72
N ARG A 78 -39.50 26.51 6.09
CA ARG A 78 -38.79 26.16 7.33
C ARG A 78 -39.71 26.16 8.56
N ARG A 79 -40.51 27.22 8.73
CA ARG A 79 -41.42 27.36 9.88
C ARG A 79 -42.53 26.31 9.84
N GLY A 80 -43.06 26.00 8.65
CA GLY A 80 -43.94 24.84 8.44
C GLY A 80 -43.31 23.52 8.88
N CYS A 81 -42.08 23.28 8.47
CA CYS A 81 -41.37 22.05 8.77
C CYS A 81 -41.09 21.90 10.28
N GLU A 82 -40.62 22.95 10.96
CA GLU A 82 -40.40 22.94 12.42
C GLU A 82 -41.71 22.79 13.20
N GLU A 83 -42.77 23.48 12.76
CA GLU A 83 -44.07 23.44 13.43
C GLU A 83 -44.77 22.09 13.28
N PHE A 84 -44.74 21.50 12.08
CA PHE A 84 -45.47 20.27 11.80
C PHE A 84 -44.66 19.00 12.01
N CYS A 85 -43.34 19.03 11.75
CA CYS A 85 -42.48 17.86 11.88
C CYS A 85 -41.63 17.86 13.16
N GLY A 86 -41.61 18.97 13.92
CA GLY A 86 -40.86 19.09 15.15
C GLY A 86 -39.39 19.54 14.97
N PRO A 87 -38.62 19.56 16.07
CA PRO A 87 -37.22 20.01 16.07
C PRO A 87 -36.32 19.09 15.24
N PRO A 88 -35.11 19.55 14.86
CA PRO A 88 -34.17 18.76 14.09
C PRO A 88 -33.78 17.50 14.85
N SER A 89 -33.91 16.36 14.18
CA SER A 89 -33.54 15.05 14.72
C SER A 89 -32.94 14.15 13.65
N LEU A 90 -32.31 13.07 14.11
CA LEU A 90 -31.74 12.06 13.25
C LEU A 90 -32.84 11.26 12.55
N TYR A 91 -32.52 10.70 11.38
CA TYR A 91 -33.38 9.67 10.81
C TYR A 91 -33.37 8.43 11.70
N TRP A 92 -34.52 7.78 11.83
CA TRP A 92 -34.62 6.51 12.56
C TRP A 92 -33.74 5.40 11.97
N ASP A 93 -33.47 5.46 10.66
CA ASP A 93 -32.57 4.56 9.92
C ASP A 93 -31.17 5.15 9.69
N ALA A 94 -30.76 6.17 10.46
CA ALA A 94 -29.41 6.76 10.37
C ALA A 94 -28.31 5.70 10.56
N VAL A 95 -28.45 4.83 11.56
CA VAL A 95 -27.46 3.79 11.88
C VAL A 95 -27.27 2.80 10.74
N PRO A 96 -28.32 2.12 10.22
CA PRO A 96 -28.20 1.28 9.04
C PRO A 96 -27.51 1.97 7.87
N ARG A 97 -27.86 3.24 7.57
CA ARG A 97 -27.23 3.99 6.47
C ARG A 97 -25.74 4.20 6.69
N ILE A 98 -25.36 4.60 7.91
CA ILE A 98 -23.96 4.80 8.26
C ILE A 98 -23.20 3.48 8.08
N VAL A 99 -23.74 2.38 8.58
CA VAL A 99 -23.13 1.04 8.48
C VAL A 99 -22.98 0.59 7.02
N THR A 100 -24.01 0.78 6.20
CA THR A 100 -24.00 0.44 4.76
C THR A 100 -22.86 1.13 4.00
N TRP A 101 -22.42 2.31 4.42
CA TRP A 101 -21.33 3.03 3.75
C TRP A 101 -19.97 2.84 4.41
N ILE A 102 -19.94 2.84 5.74
CA ILE A 102 -18.71 2.69 6.51
C ILE A 102 -18.07 1.33 6.18
N ILE A 103 -18.84 0.23 6.20
CA ILE A 103 -18.26 -1.10 5.99
C ILE A 103 -17.54 -1.21 4.64
N PRO A 104 -18.15 -0.89 3.48
CA PRO A 104 -17.46 -0.96 2.18
C PRO A 104 -16.24 -0.05 2.10
N VAL A 105 -16.32 1.16 2.64
CA VAL A 105 -15.20 2.09 2.65
C VAL A 105 -14.04 1.51 3.46
N PHE A 106 -14.30 0.99 4.65
CA PHE A 106 -13.28 0.32 5.46
C PHE A 106 -12.75 -0.94 4.78
N LEU A 107 -13.60 -1.74 4.12
CA LEU A 107 -13.17 -2.90 3.35
C LEU A 107 -12.24 -2.49 2.21
N LEU A 108 -12.60 -1.49 1.40
CA LEU A 108 -11.75 -0.98 0.33
C LEU A 108 -10.42 -0.41 0.86
N LEU A 109 -10.46 0.39 1.93
CA LEU A 109 -9.26 0.95 2.57
C LEU A 109 -8.36 -0.13 3.17
N SER A 110 -8.94 -1.15 3.80
CA SER A 110 -8.17 -2.29 4.33
C SER A 110 -7.54 -3.16 3.24
N ASN A 111 -8.06 -3.03 2.01
CA ASN A 111 -7.53 -3.68 0.82
C ASN A 111 -6.53 -2.80 0.06
N ILE A 112 -6.32 -1.55 0.46
CA ILE A 112 -5.14 -0.81 0.02
C ILE A 112 -3.94 -1.54 0.65
N GLU A 113 -2.97 -1.92 -0.18
CA GLU A 113 -1.80 -2.76 0.15
C GLU A 113 -0.80 -2.09 1.12
N LEU A 114 -1.22 -1.69 2.30
CA LEU A 114 -0.42 -0.95 3.27
C LEU A 114 0.89 -1.68 3.63
N SER A 115 2.02 -0.96 3.68
CA SER A 115 3.29 -1.51 4.15
C SER A 115 3.12 -2.25 5.49
N PRO A 116 3.75 -3.42 5.67
CA PRO A 116 3.43 -4.31 6.78
C PRO A 116 3.80 -3.84 8.20
N ILE A 117 4.25 -2.60 8.40
CA ILE A 117 4.88 -2.16 9.65
C ILE A 117 3.95 -1.27 10.49
N ASP A 118 3.45 -1.87 11.58
CA ASP A 118 2.99 -1.24 12.83
C ASP A 118 1.77 -0.29 12.76
N LYS A 119 1.38 0.33 13.90
CA LYS A 119 0.30 1.34 14.06
C LYS A 119 0.33 2.44 12.99
N LYS A 120 1.46 2.62 12.33
CA LYS A 120 1.69 3.60 11.29
C LYS A 120 0.96 3.27 9.98
N ARG A 121 0.44 2.05 9.80
CA ARG A 121 -0.54 1.71 8.73
C ARG A 121 -1.75 2.64 8.72
N PHE A 122 -2.21 3.05 9.90
CA PHE A 122 -3.33 3.99 10.02
C PHE A 122 -2.99 5.36 9.40
N MET A 123 -1.73 5.81 9.48
CA MET A 123 -1.33 7.09 8.88
C MET A 123 -1.42 7.07 7.35
N THR A 124 -1.16 5.93 6.72
CA THR A 124 -1.31 5.78 5.27
C THR A 124 -2.79 5.81 4.85
N ILE A 125 -3.69 5.20 5.64
CA ILE A 125 -5.14 5.29 5.41
C ILE A 125 -5.60 6.73 5.57
N VAL A 126 -5.15 7.40 6.63
CA VAL A 126 -5.45 8.81 6.89
C VAL A 126 -4.95 9.70 5.75
N HIS A 127 -3.71 9.49 5.28
CA HIS A 127 -3.17 10.17 4.11
C HIS A 127 -4.01 9.94 2.86
N ALA A 128 -4.39 8.68 2.57
CA ALA A 128 -5.23 8.36 1.41
C ALA A 128 -6.61 9.03 1.45
N LEU A 129 -7.19 9.23 2.64
CA LEU A 129 -8.47 9.92 2.81
C LEU A 129 -8.34 11.45 2.84
N GLY A 130 -7.24 11.97 3.37
CA GLY A 130 -6.98 13.41 3.49
C GLY A 130 -6.39 14.03 2.22
N ASP A 131 -5.68 13.23 1.41
CA ASP A 131 -5.05 13.63 0.15
C ASP A 131 -5.10 12.47 -0.87
N PRO A 132 -6.30 12.15 -1.39
CA PRO A 132 -6.46 11.07 -2.37
C PRO A 132 -5.72 11.35 -3.68
N ILE A 133 -5.58 12.63 -4.06
CA ILE A 133 -4.91 13.05 -5.29
C ILE A 133 -3.41 12.75 -5.19
N ASP A 134 -2.75 13.11 -4.09
CA ASP A 134 -1.34 12.78 -3.87
C ASP A 134 -1.12 11.26 -3.79
N SER A 135 -2.07 10.54 -3.19
CA SER A 135 -2.04 9.08 -3.12
C SER A 135 -2.06 8.40 -4.49
N PHE A 136 -2.95 8.83 -5.39
CA PHE A 136 -2.96 8.34 -6.77
C PHE A 136 -1.68 8.72 -7.51
N TRP A 137 -1.24 9.97 -7.38
CA TRP A 137 -0.04 10.44 -8.05
C TRP A 137 1.19 9.64 -7.62
N SER A 138 1.37 9.41 -6.32
CA SER A 138 2.50 8.64 -5.78
C SER A 138 2.51 7.19 -6.30
N ILE A 139 1.33 6.54 -6.40
CA ILE A 139 1.19 5.21 -6.99
C ILE A 139 1.54 5.21 -8.49
N ILE A 140 1.00 6.16 -9.24
CA ILE A 140 1.26 6.29 -10.68
C ILE A 140 2.75 6.53 -10.93
N HIS A 141 3.38 7.38 -10.12
CA HIS A 141 4.81 7.65 -10.18
C HIS A 141 5.63 6.38 -9.89
N LYS A 142 5.22 5.55 -8.93
CA LYS A 142 5.87 4.26 -8.67
C LYS A 142 5.82 3.31 -9.87
N ILE A 143 4.65 3.21 -10.50
CA ILE A 143 4.47 2.42 -11.74
C ILE A 143 5.38 2.94 -12.86
N TYR A 144 5.47 4.26 -12.99
CA TYR A 144 6.37 4.89 -13.96
C TYR A 144 7.84 4.57 -13.70
N VAL A 145 8.31 4.68 -12.45
CA VAL A 145 9.69 4.33 -12.07
C VAL A 145 9.98 2.88 -12.43
N TRP A 146 9.09 1.94 -12.12
CA TRP A 146 9.29 0.53 -12.51
C TRP A 146 9.31 0.31 -14.01
N ASN A 147 8.49 1.04 -14.77
CA ASN A 147 8.57 1.02 -16.21
C ASN A 147 9.94 1.52 -16.68
N ARG A 148 10.51 2.55 -16.05
CA ARG A 148 11.85 3.05 -16.37
C ARG A 148 12.94 2.04 -16.03
N LEU A 149 12.86 1.38 -14.87
CA LEU A 149 13.79 0.31 -14.50
C LEU A 149 13.79 -0.83 -15.52
N TYR A 150 12.61 -1.19 -16.03
CA TYR A 150 12.48 -2.19 -17.08
C TYR A 150 13.18 -1.76 -18.38
N GLU A 151 13.04 -0.50 -18.79
CA GLU A 151 13.76 0.04 -19.95
C GLU A 151 15.28 0.09 -19.72
N ILE A 152 15.75 0.42 -18.51
CA ILE A 152 17.18 0.34 -18.15
C ILE A 152 17.67 -1.11 -18.28
N GLY A 153 16.90 -2.09 -17.79
CA GLY A 153 17.20 -3.51 -17.97
C GLY A 153 17.32 -3.89 -19.45
N LEU A 154 16.39 -3.44 -20.30
CA LEU A 154 16.43 -3.68 -21.74
C LEU A 154 17.66 -3.05 -22.42
N GLN A 155 18.08 -1.86 -21.99
CA GLN A 155 19.26 -1.18 -22.52
C GLN A 155 20.56 -1.86 -22.11
N THR A 156 20.57 -2.46 -20.92
CA THR A 156 21.75 -3.13 -20.38
C THR A 156 22.03 -4.45 -21.09
N ILE A 157 20.98 -5.13 -21.57
CA ILE A 157 21.13 -6.39 -22.29
C ILE A 157 21.31 -6.11 -23.78
N PRO A 158 22.41 -6.55 -24.41
CA PRO A 158 22.62 -6.38 -25.85
C PRO A 158 21.46 -6.99 -26.63
N ALA A 159 21.00 -6.27 -27.65
CA ALA A 159 19.97 -6.76 -28.55
C ALA A 159 20.52 -7.96 -29.33
N SER A 160 19.80 -9.09 -29.34
CA SER A 160 20.14 -10.17 -30.26
C SER A 160 19.88 -9.72 -31.70
N ALA A 161 20.51 -10.39 -32.68
CA ALA A 161 20.21 -10.15 -34.10
C ALA A 161 18.71 -10.34 -34.41
N GLU A 162 18.04 -11.27 -33.71
CA GLU A 162 16.60 -11.50 -33.82
C GLU A 162 15.79 -10.33 -33.27
N ASP A 163 16.18 -9.74 -32.14
CA ASP A 163 15.51 -8.57 -31.56
C ASP A 163 15.57 -7.37 -32.51
N LEU A 164 16.72 -7.17 -33.16
CA LEU A 164 16.91 -6.12 -34.16
C LEU A 164 16.02 -6.36 -35.39
N ALA A 165 15.86 -7.61 -35.82
CA ALA A 165 14.94 -7.96 -36.91
C ALA A 165 13.47 -7.64 -36.55
N VAL A 166 13.05 -7.94 -35.31
CA VAL A 166 11.68 -7.61 -34.83
C VAL A 166 11.48 -6.10 -34.70
N GLN A 167 12.50 -5.34 -34.25
CA GLN A 167 12.40 -3.89 -34.14
C GLN A 167 12.24 -3.20 -35.50
N ASN A 168 12.74 -3.81 -36.58
CA ASN A 168 12.64 -3.31 -37.94
C ASN A 168 11.32 -3.66 -38.66
N LEU A 169 10.35 -4.30 -37.98
CA LEU A 169 9.04 -4.57 -38.57
C LEU A 169 8.27 -3.28 -38.92
N PRO A 170 7.52 -3.26 -40.04
CA PRO A 170 6.74 -2.10 -40.47
C PRO A 170 5.77 -1.58 -39.40
N LEU A 171 5.55 -0.25 -39.34
CA LEU A 171 4.66 0.39 -38.36
C LEU A 171 3.25 -0.23 -38.35
N GLY A 172 2.74 -0.65 -39.51
CA GLY A 172 1.44 -1.33 -39.63
C GLY A 172 1.36 -2.64 -38.84
N PHE A 173 2.45 -3.42 -38.80
CA PHE A 173 2.51 -4.64 -37.97
C PHE A 173 2.55 -4.32 -36.48
N LYS A 174 3.29 -3.27 -36.08
CA LYS A 174 3.33 -2.80 -34.69
C LYS A 174 1.96 -2.32 -34.22
N LEU A 175 1.26 -1.53 -35.03
CA LEU A 175 -0.11 -1.08 -34.77
C LEU A 175 -1.10 -2.25 -34.71
N ARG A 176 -1.02 -3.22 -35.62
CA ARG A 176 -1.88 -4.41 -35.60
C ARG A 176 -1.65 -5.27 -34.36
N ARG A 177 -0.41 -5.47 -33.94
CA ARG A 177 -0.07 -6.20 -32.71
C ARG A 177 -0.53 -5.44 -31.46
N ALA A 178 -0.41 -4.11 -31.45
CA ALA A 178 -0.94 -3.26 -30.38
C ALA A 178 -2.48 -3.38 -30.30
N TRP A 179 -3.17 -3.28 -31.43
CA TRP A 179 -4.62 -3.41 -31.51
C TRP A 179 -5.11 -4.80 -31.08
N LEU A 180 -4.47 -5.88 -31.53
CA LEU A 180 -4.78 -7.24 -31.08
C LEU A 180 -4.54 -7.42 -29.58
N SER A 181 -3.49 -6.80 -29.03
CA SER A 181 -3.23 -6.81 -27.58
C SER A 181 -4.32 -6.06 -26.80
N VAL A 182 -4.83 -4.95 -27.35
CA VAL A 182 -5.98 -4.22 -26.78
C VAL A 182 -7.23 -5.11 -26.81
N MET A 183 -7.57 -5.68 -27.97
CA MET A 183 -8.74 -6.54 -28.11
C MET A 183 -8.68 -7.78 -27.20
N ALA A 184 -7.50 -8.34 -26.99
CA ALA A 184 -7.29 -9.44 -26.06
C ALA A 184 -7.41 -9.01 -24.58
N ALA A 185 -6.88 -7.84 -24.22
CA ALA A 185 -7.00 -7.30 -22.86
C ALA A 185 -8.47 -7.03 -22.47
N PHE A 186 -9.31 -6.65 -23.43
CA PHE A 186 -10.75 -6.48 -23.23
C PHE A 186 -11.55 -7.79 -23.34
N GLY A 187 -10.89 -8.94 -23.54
CA GLY A 187 -11.55 -10.24 -23.69
C GLY A 187 -12.39 -10.38 -24.97
N ILE A 188 -12.29 -9.42 -25.91
CA ILE A 188 -13.03 -9.45 -27.18
C ILE A 188 -12.43 -10.53 -28.09
N VAL A 189 -11.11 -10.69 -28.06
CA VAL A 189 -10.40 -11.73 -28.81
C VAL A 189 -9.64 -12.61 -27.83
N ARG A 190 -10.08 -13.86 -27.69
CA ARG A 190 -9.28 -14.87 -26.99
C ARG A 190 -8.12 -15.24 -27.92
N LEU A 191 -6.99 -14.55 -27.79
CA LEU A 191 -5.75 -14.94 -28.46
C LEU A 191 -5.30 -16.27 -27.85
N GLN A 192 -5.78 -17.39 -28.40
CA GLN A 192 -5.08 -18.66 -28.26
C GLN A 192 -3.80 -18.53 -29.08
N PHE A 193 -2.75 -17.98 -28.45
CA PHE A 193 -1.39 -18.31 -28.87
C PHE A 193 -1.21 -19.79 -28.54
N GLN A 194 -1.68 -20.63 -29.45
CA GLN A 194 -1.25 -22.01 -29.52
C GLN A 194 0.18 -21.92 -30.03
N GLU A 195 1.14 -21.73 -29.11
CA GLU A 195 2.51 -22.17 -29.36
C GLU A 195 2.37 -23.62 -29.81
N GLN A 196 2.48 -23.86 -31.11
CA GLN A 196 2.74 -25.18 -31.65
C GLN A 196 4.12 -25.57 -31.13
N ALA A 197 4.18 -25.98 -29.86
CA ALA A 197 5.13 -26.98 -29.46
C ALA A 197 4.91 -28.12 -30.45
N ARG A 198 5.84 -28.29 -31.39
CA ARG A 198 5.89 -29.47 -32.24
C ARG A 198 5.75 -30.65 -31.30
N GLU A 199 4.59 -31.31 -31.31
CA GLU A 199 4.50 -32.62 -30.70
C GLU A 199 5.62 -33.44 -31.33
N PRO A 200 6.54 -34.01 -30.54
CA PRO A 200 7.51 -34.94 -31.08
C PRO A 200 6.69 -36.02 -31.75
N THR A 201 6.73 -36.05 -33.08
CA THR A 201 6.08 -37.07 -33.89
C THR A 201 6.50 -38.41 -33.31
N LYS A 202 5.57 -39.08 -32.63
CA LYS A 202 5.75 -40.44 -32.13
C LYS A 202 5.88 -41.34 -33.36
N GLY A 203 7.12 -41.43 -33.87
CA GLY A 203 7.51 -42.44 -34.82
C GLY A 203 7.35 -43.79 -34.15
N LEU A 204 6.31 -44.53 -34.55
CA LEU A 204 6.22 -45.96 -34.35
C LEU A 204 7.38 -46.60 -35.11
N GLY A 205 8.46 -46.96 -34.41
CA GLY A 205 9.55 -47.69 -35.05
C GLY A 205 10.73 -47.95 -34.13
N SER A 206 10.98 -49.24 -33.92
CA SER A 206 12.21 -49.85 -33.41
C SER A 206 12.44 -49.80 -31.89
N LYS A 207 12.51 -51.01 -31.32
CA LYS A 207 12.67 -51.32 -29.90
C LYS A 207 14.11 -51.76 -29.59
N ALA A 208 15.10 -51.24 -30.31
CA ALA A 208 16.49 -51.62 -30.14
C ALA A 208 17.37 -50.37 -30.19
N ASP A 209 18.19 -50.25 -29.15
CA ASP A 209 19.39 -49.41 -29.05
C ASP A 209 19.19 -47.90 -29.07
N GLU A 210 19.23 -47.30 -27.89
CA GLU A 210 20.26 -46.30 -27.56
C GLU A 210 19.99 -45.79 -26.13
N GLU A 211 20.89 -46.15 -25.22
CA GLU A 211 21.24 -45.37 -24.05
C GLU A 211 21.85 -44.04 -24.54
N ARG A 212 21.03 -43.22 -25.21
CA ARG A 212 21.43 -41.88 -25.63
C ARG A 212 21.29 -41.01 -24.40
N ASP A 213 22.43 -40.68 -23.80
CA ASP A 213 22.54 -39.64 -22.77
C ASP A 213 21.58 -38.51 -23.12
N PRO A 214 20.69 -38.08 -22.19
CA PRO A 214 19.76 -37.01 -22.46
C PRO A 214 20.60 -35.82 -22.90
N ALA A 215 20.55 -35.50 -24.19
CA ALA A 215 21.33 -34.42 -24.77
C ALA A 215 21.16 -33.21 -23.84
N PRO A 216 22.26 -32.62 -23.34
CA PRO A 216 22.23 -31.63 -22.28
C PRO A 216 21.14 -30.64 -22.64
N GLN A 217 20.08 -30.59 -21.81
CA GLN A 217 18.89 -29.80 -22.09
C GLN A 217 19.36 -28.43 -22.50
N GLN A 218 19.26 -28.15 -23.79
CA GLN A 218 19.84 -26.96 -24.39
C GLN A 218 19.19 -25.80 -23.66
N MET A 219 19.97 -25.17 -22.77
CA MET A 219 19.49 -24.19 -21.81
C MET A 219 18.86 -23.09 -22.65
N ARG A 220 17.53 -23.15 -22.73
CA ARG A 220 16.75 -22.39 -23.70
C ARG A 220 17.10 -20.94 -23.44
N THR A 221 17.73 -20.28 -24.40
CA THR A 221 18.28 -18.94 -24.22
C THR A 221 17.18 -18.05 -23.67
N MET A 222 17.37 -17.55 -22.44
CA MET A 222 16.37 -16.68 -21.82
C MET A 222 16.21 -15.44 -22.71
N GLY A 223 14.97 -15.17 -23.14
CA GLY A 223 14.66 -14.02 -23.98
C GLY A 223 15.07 -12.71 -23.32
N ARG A 224 15.48 -11.73 -24.12
CA ARG A 224 15.93 -10.40 -23.65
C ARG A 224 14.94 -9.73 -22.71
N GLU A 225 13.65 -9.81 -23.01
CA GLU A 225 12.58 -9.23 -22.17
C GLU A 225 12.53 -9.86 -20.76
N TYR A 226 12.81 -11.16 -20.65
CA TYR A 226 12.83 -11.88 -19.39
C TYR A 226 14.04 -11.49 -18.54
N LYS A 227 15.23 -11.41 -19.17
CA LYS A 227 16.44 -10.93 -18.50
C LYS A 227 16.28 -9.47 -18.03
N ALA A 228 15.65 -8.61 -18.85
CA ALA A 228 15.39 -7.22 -18.47
C ALA A 228 14.44 -7.13 -17.27
N ARG A 229 13.43 -8.00 -17.21
CA ARG A 229 12.52 -8.12 -16.07
C ARG A 229 13.29 -8.48 -14.79
N ILE A 230 14.19 -9.45 -14.84
CA ILE A 230 15.03 -9.85 -13.70
C ILE A 230 15.82 -8.67 -13.16
N ILE A 231 16.59 -7.99 -14.02
CA ILE A 231 17.41 -6.84 -13.64
C ILE A 231 16.53 -5.79 -12.97
N ALA A 232 15.43 -5.43 -13.63
CA ALA A 232 14.54 -4.40 -13.12
C ALA A 232 13.85 -4.80 -11.81
N THR A 233 13.57 -6.09 -11.56
CA THR A 233 12.98 -6.56 -10.29
C THR A 233 13.97 -6.36 -9.15
N VAL A 234 15.27 -6.67 -9.36
CA VAL A 234 16.34 -6.40 -8.39
C VAL A 234 16.51 -4.89 -8.16
N LEU A 235 16.54 -4.09 -9.23
CA LEU A 235 16.61 -2.62 -9.11
C LEU A 235 15.40 -2.04 -8.36
N SER A 236 14.22 -2.65 -8.49
CA SER A 236 13.04 -2.25 -7.72
C SER A 236 13.20 -2.53 -6.22
N GLY A 237 13.98 -3.55 -5.85
CA GLY A 237 14.38 -3.80 -4.46
C GLY A 237 15.28 -2.70 -3.92
N PHE A 238 16.29 -2.29 -4.69
CA PHE A 238 17.13 -1.13 -4.35
C PHE A 238 16.31 0.16 -4.22
N GLU A 239 15.38 0.40 -5.13
CA GLU A 239 14.47 1.55 -5.09
C GLU A 239 13.60 1.56 -3.82
N GLU A 240 13.05 0.41 -3.44
CA GLU A 240 12.21 0.29 -2.24
C GLU A 240 13.00 0.54 -0.95
N LEU A 241 14.26 0.08 -0.89
CA LEU A 241 15.15 0.26 0.27
C LEU A 241 15.76 1.66 0.34
N SER A 242 16.01 2.28 -0.81
CA SER A 242 16.68 3.59 -0.88
C SER A 242 15.69 4.75 -0.83
N GLY A 243 14.43 4.53 -1.18
CA GLY A 243 13.39 5.56 -1.21
C GLY A 243 13.78 6.73 -2.11
N SER A 244 13.73 7.95 -1.54
CA SER A 244 14.07 9.21 -2.23
C SER A 244 15.52 9.36 -2.66
N ARG A 245 16.44 8.51 -2.18
CA ARG A 245 17.88 8.72 -2.34
C ARG A 245 18.38 8.45 -3.76
N ILE A 246 17.69 7.59 -4.51
CA ILE A 246 18.06 7.32 -5.90
C ILE A 246 17.38 8.35 -6.79
N LYS A 247 18.14 9.41 -7.12
CA LYS A 247 17.63 10.52 -7.93
C LYS A 247 17.88 10.37 -9.42
N THR A 248 18.84 9.55 -9.86
CA THR A 248 19.28 9.50 -11.27
C THR A 248 19.44 8.08 -11.79
N ASP A 249 19.23 7.91 -13.09
CA ASP A 249 19.43 6.65 -13.81
C ASP A 249 20.89 6.15 -13.70
N MET A 250 21.83 7.08 -13.55
CA MET A 250 23.25 6.79 -13.32
C MET A 250 23.48 5.90 -12.09
N HIS A 251 22.69 6.06 -11.03
CA HIS A 251 22.80 5.20 -9.84
C HIS A 251 22.43 3.75 -10.16
N TYR A 252 21.41 3.53 -11.00
CA TYR A 252 21.03 2.17 -11.42
C TYR A 252 22.10 1.55 -12.31
N HIS A 253 22.70 2.32 -13.23
CA HIS A 253 23.83 1.85 -14.03
C HIS A 253 25.06 1.53 -13.17
N MET A 254 25.32 2.33 -12.13
CA MET A 254 26.40 2.07 -11.17
C MET A 254 26.15 0.77 -10.39
N ILE A 255 24.92 0.52 -9.94
CA ILE A 255 24.53 -0.72 -9.27
C ILE A 255 24.73 -1.91 -10.21
N ILE A 256 24.27 -1.81 -11.45
CA ILE A 256 24.45 -2.85 -12.47
C ILE A 256 25.94 -3.14 -12.68
N HIS A 257 26.74 -2.10 -12.87
CA HIS A 257 28.18 -2.23 -13.10
C HIS A 257 28.88 -2.90 -11.91
N ARG A 258 28.56 -2.49 -10.67
CA ARG A 258 29.17 -3.04 -9.45
C ARG A 258 28.73 -4.47 -9.14
N CYS A 259 27.48 -4.83 -9.42
CA CYS A 259 26.96 -6.16 -9.17
C CYS A 259 27.20 -7.12 -10.36
N GLY A 260 28.19 -6.82 -11.21
CA GLY A 260 28.52 -7.58 -12.41
C GLY A 260 27.75 -7.11 -13.63
N GLY A 261 28.39 -6.29 -14.48
CA GLY A 261 27.84 -5.88 -15.77
C GLY A 261 27.71 -7.04 -16.76
N PHE A 262 26.82 -6.88 -17.75
CA PHE A 262 26.49 -7.89 -18.76
C PHE A 262 27.20 -7.62 -20.11
N SER A 263 28.54 -7.48 -20.11
CA SER A 263 29.32 -7.18 -21.32
C SER A 263 30.18 -8.29 -22.00
N GLN A 264 30.30 -9.54 -21.52
CA GLN A 264 31.04 -10.64 -22.20
C GLN A 264 30.59 -12.10 -21.88
N GLU A 265 30.48 -12.93 -22.92
CA GLU A 265 29.80 -14.25 -23.02
C GLU A 265 30.27 -15.43 -22.12
N GLY A 266 31.08 -15.26 -21.08
CA GLY A 266 31.61 -16.40 -20.29
C GLY A 266 31.44 -16.30 -18.78
N GLU A 267 31.91 -15.21 -18.18
CA GLU A 267 31.85 -14.96 -16.73
C GLU A 267 30.47 -14.44 -16.28
N GLU A 268 29.60 -14.13 -17.24
CA GLU A 268 28.28 -13.56 -17.02
C GLU A 268 27.24 -14.52 -16.49
N ALA A 269 27.34 -15.81 -16.83
CA ALA A 269 26.25 -16.75 -16.55
C ALA A 269 26.06 -16.93 -15.03
N SER A 270 27.16 -17.08 -14.27
CA SER A 270 27.09 -17.24 -12.82
C SER A 270 26.65 -15.96 -12.10
N LYS A 271 27.12 -14.79 -12.56
CA LYS A 271 26.69 -13.49 -11.98
C LYS A 271 25.21 -13.26 -12.26
N PHE A 272 24.74 -13.50 -13.48
CA PHE A 272 23.33 -13.36 -13.83
C PHE A 272 22.43 -14.32 -13.05
N GLU A 273 22.90 -15.53 -12.71
CA GLU A 273 22.17 -16.46 -11.86
C GLU A 273 21.86 -15.84 -10.48
N GLU A 274 22.78 -15.07 -9.89
CA GLU A 274 22.52 -14.37 -8.62
C GLU A 274 21.48 -13.24 -8.79
N TRP A 275 21.48 -12.53 -9.92
CA TRP A 275 20.42 -11.57 -10.25
C TRP A 275 19.06 -12.25 -10.37
N HIS A 276 19.01 -13.39 -11.06
CA HIS A 276 17.80 -14.18 -11.27
C HIS A 276 17.24 -14.73 -9.96
N LYS A 277 18.08 -15.35 -9.14
CA LYS A 277 17.74 -15.82 -7.79
C LYS A 277 17.21 -14.69 -6.91
N CYS A 278 17.89 -13.53 -6.88
CA CYS A 278 17.43 -12.37 -6.13
C CYS A 278 16.06 -11.89 -6.63
N ALA A 279 15.89 -11.72 -7.94
CA ALA A 279 14.65 -11.27 -8.54
C ALA A 279 13.46 -12.18 -8.21
N ARG A 280 13.67 -13.49 -8.26
CA ARG A 280 12.66 -14.49 -7.90
C ARG A 280 12.24 -14.38 -6.43
N VAL A 281 13.20 -14.35 -5.50
CA VAL A 281 12.90 -14.20 -4.06
C VAL A 281 12.16 -12.88 -3.79
N LEU A 282 12.54 -11.79 -4.46
CA LEU A 282 11.83 -10.51 -4.38
C LEU A 282 10.42 -10.59 -4.96
N ALA A 283 10.22 -11.26 -6.10
CA ALA A 283 8.92 -11.44 -6.71
C ALA A 283 7.98 -12.30 -5.83
N ASP A 284 8.52 -13.33 -5.20
CA ASP A 284 7.79 -14.22 -4.28
C ASP A 284 7.45 -13.53 -2.96
N ALA A 285 8.33 -12.66 -2.48
CA ALA A 285 8.11 -11.88 -1.26
C ALA A 285 7.00 -10.82 -1.42
N ARG A 286 6.46 -10.57 -2.62
CA ARG A 286 5.40 -9.59 -2.85
C ARG A 286 4.00 -10.17 -2.62
N THR A 287 3.16 -9.41 -1.93
CA THR A 287 1.76 -9.74 -1.66
C THR A 287 0.89 -9.59 -2.90
N ASN A 288 -0.11 -10.47 -3.03
CA ASN A 288 -1.15 -10.36 -4.03
C ASN A 288 -2.53 -10.50 -3.37
N GLU A 289 -3.07 -9.38 -2.91
CA GLU A 289 -4.40 -9.31 -2.30
C GLU A 289 -5.49 -8.92 -3.33
N TYR A 290 -5.23 -9.11 -4.63
CA TYR A 290 -6.14 -8.68 -5.70
C TYR A 290 -7.53 -9.32 -5.60
N MET A 291 -7.61 -10.60 -5.25
CA MET A 291 -8.90 -11.28 -5.05
C MET A 291 -9.68 -10.71 -3.86
N ARG A 292 -8.98 -10.33 -2.78
CA ARG A 292 -9.59 -9.69 -1.61
C ARG A 292 -10.09 -8.28 -1.95
N ALA A 293 -9.35 -7.55 -2.78
CA ALA A 293 -9.78 -6.25 -3.31
C ALA A 293 -11.00 -6.38 -4.23
N CYS A 294 -11.02 -7.36 -5.13
CA CYS A 294 -12.19 -7.67 -5.97
C CYS A 294 -13.42 -8.01 -5.14
N LEU A 295 -13.26 -8.78 -4.05
CA LEU A 295 -14.35 -9.07 -3.11
C LEU A 295 -14.86 -7.80 -2.43
N ALA A 296 -13.96 -6.93 -1.94
CA ALA A 296 -14.36 -5.65 -1.34
C ALA A 296 -15.10 -4.74 -2.34
N ILE A 297 -14.66 -4.72 -3.60
CA ILE A 297 -15.33 -3.99 -4.68
C ILE A 297 -16.71 -4.61 -4.98
N ALA A 298 -16.83 -5.94 -4.98
CA ALA A 298 -18.12 -6.60 -5.15
C ALA A 298 -19.09 -6.25 -4.02
N VAL A 299 -18.64 -6.24 -2.76
CA VAL A 299 -19.44 -5.78 -1.61
C VAL A 299 -19.87 -4.33 -1.79
N TYR A 300 -18.94 -3.45 -2.20
CA TYR A 300 -19.26 -2.05 -2.51
C TYR A 300 -20.35 -1.93 -3.60
N PHE A 301 -20.31 -2.76 -4.65
CA PHE A 301 -21.34 -2.78 -5.68
C PHE A 301 -22.69 -3.30 -5.16
N LEU A 302 -22.69 -4.31 -4.28
CA LEU A 302 -23.92 -4.80 -3.65
C LEU A 302 -24.58 -3.70 -2.81
N ASP A 303 -23.80 -2.94 -2.04
CA ASP A 303 -24.31 -1.82 -1.24
C ASP A 303 -24.78 -0.65 -2.12
N LEU A 304 -24.09 -0.39 -3.23
CA LEU A 304 -24.55 0.57 -4.23
C LEU A 304 -25.89 0.13 -4.85
N ILE A 305 -26.04 -1.14 -5.23
CA ILE A 305 -27.30 -1.69 -5.75
C ILE A 305 -28.40 -1.60 -4.68
N ALA A 306 -28.08 -1.91 -3.41
CA ALA A 306 -29.01 -1.77 -2.30
C ALA A 306 -29.50 -0.32 -2.12
N ALA A 307 -28.66 0.68 -2.44
CA ALA A 307 -29.06 2.09 -2.43
C ALA A 307 -30.05 2.45 -3.56
N PHE A 308 -30.08 1.71 -4.67
CA PHE A 308 -31.05 1.88 -5.75
C PHE A 308 -32.36 1.14 -5.51
N ILE A 309 -32.32 0.01 -4.80
CA ILE A 309 -33.46 -0.90 -4.64
C ILE A 309 -33.98 -0.82 -3.19
N PRO A 310 -35.09 -0.10 -2.92
CA PRO A 310 -35.60 0.07 -1.55
C PRO A 310 -35.96 -1.24 -0.85
N SER A 311 -36.34 -2.28 -1.58
CA SER A 311 -36.62 -3.60 -0.99
C SER A 311 -35.36 -4.29 -0.46
N VAL A 312 -34.17 -3.93 -0.97
CA VAL A 312 -32.89 -4.47 -0.52
C VAL A 312 -32.26 -3.56 0.53
N GLY A 313 -32.22 -2.25 0.29
CA GLY A 313 -31.63 -1.25 1.20
C GLY A 313 -32.50 -0.83 2.40
N GLY A 314 -33.65 -1.48 2.60
CA GLY A 314 -34.66 -1.15 3.60
C GLY A 314 -35.55 0.03 3.17
N GLY A 315 -36.82 0.00 3.61
CA GLY A 315 -37.79 1.07 3.35
C GLY A 315 -37.25 2.42 3.81
N SER A 316 -36.90 3.28 2.85
CA SER A 316 -36.07 4.46 3.14
C SER A 316 -36.93 5.65 3.53
N SER A 317 -36.63 6.24 4.69
CA SER A 317 -37.20 7.54 5.10
C SER A 317 -36.55 8.73 4.36
N SER A 318 -35.50 8.48 3.55
CA SER A 318 -34.78 9.50 2.77
C SER A 318 -34.76 9.21 1.27
N PRO A 319 -34.63 10.26 0.44
CA PRO A 319 -34.42 10.09 -0.99
C PRO A 319 -33.15 9.29 -1.33
N PRO A 320 -33.20 8.40 -2.34
CA PRO A 320 -32.05 7.59 -2.75
C PRO A 320 -30.86 8.44 -3.25
N GLY A 321 -31.13 9.62 -3.83
CA GLY A 321 -30.09 10.47 -4.43
C GLY A 321 -28.99 10.93 -3.46
N GLY A 322 -29.30 11.16 -2.17
CA GLY A 322 -28.28 11.53 -1.18
C GLY A 322 -27.34 10.37 -0.84
N ARG A 323 -27.89 9.16 -0.76
CA ARG A 323 -27.14 7.93 -0.49
C ARG A 323 -26.25 7.58 -1.68
N ILE A 324 -26.84 7.53 -2.87
CA ILE A 324 -26.13 7.25 -4.13
C ILE A 324 -25.05 8.32 -4.37
N GLY A 325 -25.37 9.61 -4.19
CA GLY A 325 -24.39 10.69 -4.36
C GLY A 325 -23.18 10.54 -3.43
N SER A 326 -23.40 10.21 -2.16
CA SER A 326 -22.32 9.97 -1.19
C SER A 326 -21.48 8.73 -1.54
N ALA A 327 -22.11 7.68 -2.06
CA ALA A 327 -21.40 6.51 -2.58
C ALA A 327 -20.49 6.88 -3.75
N ILE A 328 -21.05 7.52 -4.79
CA ILE A 328 -20.32 7.96 -5.97
C ILE A 328 -19.20 8.93 -5.62
N PHE A 329 -19.39 9.76 -4.60
CA PHE A 329 -18.33 10.64 -4.10
C PHE A 329 -17.09 9.87 -3.60
N ILE A 330 -17.27 8.68 -3.04
CA ILE A 330 -16.20 7.83 -2.50
C ILE A 330 -15.75 6.74 -3.52
N SER A 331 -16.37 6.66 -4.70
CA SER A 331 -16.08 5.60 -5.67
C SER A 331 -14.65 5.63 -6.21
N TRP A 332 -13.92 6.74 -6.08
CA TRP A 332 -12.48 6.82 -6.38
C TRP A 332 -11.64 5.80 -5.58
N LEU A 333 -12.13 5.27 -4.45
CA LEU A 333 -11.45 4.18 -3.75
C LEU A 333 -11.34 2.89 -4.59
N ILE A 334 -12.24 2.67 -5.56
CA ILE A 334 -12.21 1.50 -6.44
C ILE A 334 -10.92 1.47 -7.28
N PRO A 335 -10.63 2.45 -8.15
CA PRO A 335 -9.38 2.45 -8.89
C PRO A 335 -8.15 2.54 -7.98
N LEU A 336 -8.23 3.20 -6.82
CA LEU A 336 -7.11 3.25 -5.87
C LEU A 336 -6.78 1.86 -5.31
N ALA A 337 -7.78 1.12 -4.85
CA ALA A 337 -7.61 -0.23 -4.35
C ALA A 337 -7.08 -1.16 -5.45
N LEU A 338 -7.63 -1.09 -6.67
CA LEU A 338 -7.15 -1.89 -7.81
C LEU A 338 -5.68 -1.59 -8.15
N LEU A 339 -5.30 -0.31 -8.28
CA LEU A 339 -3.91 0.09 -8.56
C LEU A 339 -2.98 -0.33 -7.43
N SER A 340 -3.36 -0.04 -6.18
CA SER A 340 -2.55 -0.39 -5.00
C SER A 340 -2.28 -1.88 -4.93
N ASN A 341 -3.29 -2.72 -5.15
CA ASN A 341 -3.11 -4.17 -5.19
C ASN A 341 -2.21 -4.56 -6.36
N ARG A 342 -2.45 -4.02 -7.56
CA ARG A 342 -1.67 -4.35 -8.75
C ARG A 342 -0.19 -4.02 -8.59
N VAL A 343 0.13 -2.93 -7.92
CA VAL A 343 1.50 -2.53 -7.53
C VAL A 343 2.06 -3.51 -6.49
N GLY A 344 1.27 -3.82 -5.46
CA GLY A 344 1.65 -4.72 -4.37
C GLY A 344 2.73 -4.14 -3.45
N THR A 345 2.97 -4.82 -2.33
CA THR A 345 4.10 -4.54 -1.45
C THR A 345 4.87 -5.80 -1.12
N PHE A 346 6.06 -5.65 -0.55
CA PHE A 346 6.73 -6.78 0.08
C PHE A 346 6.01 -7.14 1.38
N THR A 347 5.76 -8.43 1.58
CA THR A 347 5.24 -9.05 2.82
C THR A 347 6.04 -8.61 4.06
N SER A 348 7.33 -8.35 3.88
CA SER A 348 8.20 -7.78 4.89
C SER A 348 9.35 -7.03 4.22
N ARG A 349 9.58 -5.79 4.66
CA ARG A 349 10.77 -5.02 4.24
C ARG A 349 12.07 -5.66 4.73
N ARG A 350 12.02 -6.42 5.83
CA ARG A 350 13.19 -7.19 6.31
C ARG A 350 13.57 -8.28 5.33
N VAL A 351 12.59 -8.95 4.70
CA VAL A 351 12.85 -9.96 3.67
C VAL A 351 13.51 -9.30 2.46
N CYS A 352 12.94 -8.21 1.94
CA CYS A 352 13.55 -7.46 0.84
C CYS A 352 15.01 -7.05 1.17
N LEU A 353 15.23 -6.44 2.33
CA LEU A 353 16.56 -6.04 2.77
C LEU A 353 17.53 -7.22 2.86
N GLN A 354 17.14 -8.32 3.50
CA GLN A 354 17.96 -9.51 3.65
C GLN A 354 18.32 -10.11 2.28
N THR A 355 17.33 -10.24 1.39
CA THR A 355 17.55 -10.71 0.01
C THR A 355 18.51 -9.81 -0.75
N MET A 356 18.42 -8.48 -0.59
CA MET A 356 19.36 -7.55 -1.21
C MET A 356 20.77 -7.65 -0.62
N MET A 357 20.91 -7.89 0.69
CA MET A 357 22.22 -8.10 1.34
C MET A 357 22.89 -9.39 0.84
N GLU A 358 22.13 -10.48 0.75
CA GLU A 358 22.61 -11.76 0.21
C GLU A 358 23.06 -11.62 -1.25
N PHE A 359 22.26 -10.90 -2.06
CA PHE A 359 22.59 -10.60 -3.45
C PHE A 359 23.89 -9.78 -3.59
N ILE A 360 24.06 -8.73 -2.79
CA ILE A 360 25.28 -7.91 -2.81
C ILE A 360 26.51 -8.75 -2.42
N ALA A 361 26.38 -9.58 -1.38
CA ALA A 361 27.47 -10.45 -0.92
C ALA A 361 27.87 -11.47 -1.99
N ALA A 362 26.90 -12.02 -2.72
CA ALA A 362 27.13 -12.98 -3.79
C ALA A 362 27.74 -12.36 -5.05
N THR A 363 27.40 -11.11 -5.38
CA THR A 363 27.83 -10.45 -6.63
C THR A 363 29.17 -9.72 -6.53
N ILE A 364 29.49 -9.12 -5.37
CA ILE A 364 30.74 -8.37 -5.16
C ILE A 364 31.87 -9.29 -4.64
N GLY A 365 31.51 -10.46 -4.09
CA GLY A 365 32.45 -11.42 -3.53
C GLY A 365 33.03 -10.97 -2.18
N PRO A 366 33.34 -11.91 -1.27
CA PRO A 366 33.78 -11.58 0.09
C PRO A 366 35.13 -10.85 0.13
N ASN A 367 35.96 -11.02 -0.89
CA ASN A 367 37.31 -10.47 -0.93
C ASN A 367 37.35 -8.98 -1.34
N GLU A 368 36.35 -8.46 -2.05
CA GLU A 368 36.30 -7.05 -2.43
C GLU A 368 35.63 -6.17 -1.37
N VAL A 369 34.73 -6.74 -0.57
CA VAL A 369 33.97 -6.00 0.48
C VAL A 369 34.88 -5.46 1.61
N GLY A 370 36.16 -5.89 1.68
CA GLY A 370 37.14 -5.42 2.65
C GLY A 370 38.47 -4.96 2.06
N ARG A 371 38.66 -5.02 0.74
CA ARG A 371 39.90 -4.57 0.09
C ARG A 371 39.78 -3.08 -0.20
N GLU A 372 40.07 -2.26 0.81
CA GLU A 372 40.46 -0.88 0.52
C GLU A 372 41.65 -0.95 -0.43
N GLU A 373 41.49 -0.41 -1.64
CA GLU A 373 42.63 -0.15 -2.51
C GLU A 373 43.60 0.70 -1.68
N ALA A 374 44.74 0.11 -1.33
CA ALA A 374 45.79 0.83 -0.67
C ALA A 374 46.06 2.08 -1.51
N PRO A 375 46.01 3.29 -0.91
CA PRO A 375 46.19 4.52 -1.67
C PRO A 375 47.46 4.38 -2.51
N PRO A 376 47.42 4.75 -3.81
CA PRO A 376 48.56 4.57 -4.70
C PRO A 376 49.77 5.17 -4.02
N GLU A 377 50.77 4.31 -3.77
CA GLU A 377 51.98 4.69 -3.04
C GLU A 377 52.52 5.94 -3.73
N PRO A 378 52.65 7.08 -3.01
CA PRO A 378 53.04 8.32 -3.65
C PRO A 378 54.39 8.09 -4.30
N ASN A 379 54.40 8.09 -5.64
CA ASN A 379 55.61 7.97 -6.43
C ASN A 379 56.61 9.01 -5.90
N ARG A 380 57.56 8.55 -5.07
CA ARG A 380 58.74 9.31 -4.70
C ARG A 380 59.48 9.57 -6.00
N ARG A 381 59.17 10.70 -6.64
CA ARG A 381 60.09 11.31 -7.61
C ARG A 381 61.37 11.59 -6.84
N ALA A 382 62.37 10.75 -7.09
CA ALA A 382 63.75 11.07 -6.81
C ALA A 382 64.05 12.44 -7.46
N SER A 383 64.22 13.45 -6.63
CA SER A 383 64.87 14.69 -7.05
C SER A 383 66.37 14.40 -7.10
N ASP A 384 66.82 13.92 -8.26
CA ASP A 384 68.22 14.11 -8.64
C ASP A 384 68.33 15.46 -9.33
N GLY A 385 69.02 16.38 -8.66
CA GLY A 385 69.40 17.66 -9.21
C GLY A 385 70.61 17.52 -10.13
N THR A 386 70.66 18.34 -11.17
CA THR A 386 71.86 19.06 -11.64
C THR A 386 71.52 19.91 -12.87
N GLY A 387 72.11 21.11 -12.96
CA GLY A 387 72.48 21.66 -14.27
C GLY A 387 71.79 22.93 -14.74
N VAL A 388 72.37 24.06 -14.36
CA VAL A 388 72.32 25.40 -14.94
C VAL A 388 72.33 25.43 -16.49
N SER A 389 71.46 26.24 -17.12
CA SER A 389 71.85 27.36 -18.01
C SER A 389 70.67 28.18 -18.57
N PRO A 390 70.85 29.51 -18.79
CA PRO A 390 69.81 30.41 -19.29
C PRO A 390 70.06 30.81 -20.76
N ILE A 391 69.04 30.76 -21.63
CA ILE A 391 69.03 31.52 -22.90
C ILE A 391 67.61 32.02 -23.22
N GLN A 392 67.52 33.32 -23.48
CA GLN A 392 66.38 34.12 -23.93
C GLN A 392 66.03 33.90 -25.43
N ILE A 393 64.96 34.60 -25.87
CA ILE A 393 64.56 34.98 -27.26
C ILE A 393 63.53 33.97 -27.83
N SER A 394 62.33 34.29 -28.35
CA SER A 394 61.59 35.51 -28.70
C SER A 394 60.12 35.13 -28.97
N ALA A 395 59.19 36.10 -28.86
CA ALA A 395 57.84 36.08 -29.47
C ALA A 395 57.93 36.18 -31.03
N PRO A 396 56.84 36.22 -31.85
CA PRO A 396 55.40 36.24 -31.54
C PRO A 396 54.46 35.41 -32.48
N ALA A 397 53.16 35.52 -32.20
CA ALA A 397 52.01 35.51 -33.13
C ALA A 397 51.40 34.19 -33.65
N GLU A 398 50.08 34.11 -33.38
CA GLU A 398 48.98 33.64 -34.24
C GLU A 398 49.09 32.26 -34.91
N HIS A 399 48.17 31.35 -34.55
CA HIS A 399 47.36 30.60 -35.53
C HIS A 399 46.21 29.81 -34.87
N GLY A 400 44.98 30.12 -35.31
CA GLY A 400 43.90 29.17 -35.60
C GLY A 400 43.38 28.25 -34.50
N CYS A 401 42.31 28.67 -33.81
CA CYS A 401 41.37 27.74 -33.17
C CYS A 401 40.63 26.92 -34.24
N SER A 402 41.16 25.74 -34.56
CA SER A 402 40.39 24.64 -35.16
C SER A 402 39.52 24.01 -34.07
N TYR A 403 38.21 24.18 -34.17
CA TYR A 403 37.24 23.39 -33.42
C TYR A 403 37.17 21.99 -34.03
N ASP A 404 38.07 21.09 -33.61
CA ASP A 404 37.90 19.68 -33.88
C ASP A 404 36.88 19.08 -32.91
N ARG A 405 35.82 18.54 -33.52
CA ARG A 405 34.61 18.02 -32.90
C ARG A 405 34.83 16.53 -32.62
N GLN A 406 35.74 16.19 -31.71
CA GLN A 406 35.74 14.85 -31.09
C GLN A 406 34.67 14.81 -29.97
N GLY A 407 33.88 13.73 -29.97
CA GLY A 407 32.56 13.65 -29.35
C GLY A 407 32.50 13.51 -27.82
N PRO A 408 31.28 13.48 -27.25
CA PRO A 408 31.01 13.56 -25.82
C PRO A 408 31.21 12.24 -25.04
N ILE A 409 31.92 11.26 -25.59
CA ILE A 409 32.05 9.92 -24.97
C ILE A 409 33.25 9.86 -24.02
N ASP A 410 34.36 10.55 -24.33
CA ASP A 410 35.55 10.54 -23.47
C ASP A 410 35.38 11.41 -22.20
N ASN A 411 34.52 12.43 -22.26
CA ASN A 411 34.21 13.26 -21.09
C ASN A 411 33.39 12.53 -20.01
N ALA A 412 32.59 11.51 -20.35
CA ALA A 412 31.83 10.75 -19.36
C ALA A 412 32.72 9.78 -18.57
N ALA A 413 33.69 9.14 -19.24
CA ALA A 413 34.67 8.27 -18.60
C ALA A 413 35.74 9.06 -17.82
N GLN A 414 36.11 10.25 -18.31
CA GLN A 414 36.97 11.18 -17.57
C GLN A 414 36.23 11.74 -16.34
N TRP A 415 34.96 12.14 -16.47
CA TRP A 415 34.14 12.65 -15.37
C TRP A 415 33.79 11.57 -14.34
N ALA A 416 33.54 10.32 -14.76
CA ALA A 416 33.37 9.18 -13.85
C ALA A 416 34.65 8.91 -13.06
N ARG A 417 35.84 8.99 -13.69
CA ARG A 417 37.14 8.90 -13.02
C ARG A 417 37.44 10.10 -12.13
N ASP A 418 37.06 11.31 -12.53
CA ASP A 418 37.23 12.55 -11.72
C ASP A 418 36.31 12.53 -10.48
N LEU A 419 35.12 11.93 -10.60
CA LEU A 419 34.20 11.69 -9.48
C LEU A 419 34.72 10.59 -8.54
N GLU A 420 35.38 9.56 -9.10
CA GLU A 420 36.08 8.50 -8.37
C GLU A 420 37.29 9.06 -7.60
N PHE A 421 38.04 10.00 -8.21
CA PHE A 421 39.22 10.65 -7.63
C PHE A 421 38.86 11.71 -6.58
N ARG A 422 37.77 12.48 -6.76
CA ARG A 422 37.30 13.45 -5.76
C ARG A 422 36.66 12.81 -4.53
N MET A 423 36.22 11.55 -4.64
CA MET A 423 35.81 10.76 -3.48
C MET A 423 37.01 10.23 -2.66
N PHE A 424 38.24 10.27 -3.22
CA PHE A 424 39.43 9.68 -2.60
C PHE A 424 40.71 10.52 -2.86
N ALA A 425 40.83 11.74 -2.29
CA ALA A 425 42.12 12.34 -1.91
C ALA A 425 41.97 13.71 -1.21
N GLN A 426 42.28 13.80 0.10
CA GLN A 426 43.21 14.81 0.65
C GLN A 426 43.63 14.52 2.10
N THR A 427 44.81 15.01 2.46
CA THR A 427 45.89 14.37 3.24
C THR A 427 46.10 14.88 4.68
N GLN A 428 46.80 14.03 5.46
CA GLN A 428 47.69 14.23 6.62
C GLN A 428 47.79 15.56 7.40
N ALA A 429 47.66 15.38 8.72
CA ALA A 429 48.50 15.84 9.86
C ALA A 429 48.41 17.28 10.41
N THR A 430 47.94 17.36 11.67
CA THR A 430 48.58 17.92 12.90
C THR A 430 47.52 17.78 14.01
N GLY A 431 47.72 17.15 15.18
CA GLY A 431 48.63 17.51 16.26
C GLY A 431 47.80 18.00 17.46
N ASP A 432 47.78 17.25 18.57
CA ASP A 432 47.36 17.57 19.95
C ASP A 432 45.92 18.04 20.28
N PHE A 433 45.23 17.29 21.17
CA PHE A 433 45.04 17.69 22.58
C PHE A 433 44.32 16.60 23.39
N ALA A 434 44.85 16.34 24.59
CA ALA A 434 44.27 15.51 25.64
C ALA A 434 43.33 16.32 26.56
N ASP A 435 42.61 15.58 27.41
CA ASP A 435 41.84 15.99 28.60
C ASP A 435 40.47 16.67 28.43
N LEU A 436 39.41 15.99 28.89
CA LEU A 436 38.80 16.31 30.19
C LEU A 436 37.73 15.29 30.63
N ARG A 437 37.74 15.08 31.96
CA ARG A 437 36.99 14.12 32.76
C ARG A 437 35.49 14.39 32.86
N ALA A 438 34.82 13.28 33.18
CA ALA A 438 33.53 13.13 33.85
C ALA A 438 33.11 14.26 34.81
N VAL A 439 31.84 14.66 34.70
CA VAL A 439 30.96 14.99 35.83
C VAL A 439 29.56 14.51 35.50
N GLY A 440 29.03 13.60 36.32
CA GLY A 440 27.64 13.17 36.29
C GLY A 440 26.73 14.16 37.03
N GLY A 441 25.46 14.18 36.65
CA GLY A 441 24.42 14.95 37.33
C GLY A 441 23.04 14.45 36.91
N ASP A 442 22.46 13.63 37.78
CA ASP A 442 21.04 13.29 37.80
C ASP A 442 20.19 14.56 38.02
N LEU A 443 19.06 14.67 37.33
CA LEU A 443 18.01 15.62 37.65
C LEU A 443 16.63 14.96 37.54
N ASP A 444 16.05 14.74 38.72
CA ASP A 444 14.65 14.47 38.99
C ASP A 444 13.73 15.56 38.39
N TYR A 445 12.59 15.14 37.86
CA TYR A 445 11.46 16.03 37.57
C TYR A 445 10.23 15.57 38.35
N SER A 446 9.92 16.29 39.42
CA SER A 446 8.61 16.26 40.08
C SER A 446 7.95 17.64 40.01
N SER A 447 6.69 17.59 39.60
CA SER A 447 5.55 18.41 40.04
C SER A 447 5.57 19.93 39.86
N GLY A 448 4.56 20.40 39.12
CA GLY A 448 3.50 21.20 39.73
C GLY A 448 3.34 22.63 39.21
N THR A 449 2.22 22.92 38.57
CA THR A 449 1.41 24.12 38.83
C THR A 449 -0.03 23.85 38.42
N GLY A 450 -0.96 24.11 39.34
CA GLY A 450 -2.40 24.05 39.12
C GLY A 450 -3.04 25.44 39.14
N PHE A 451 -4.31 25.51 38.76
CA PHE A 451 -5.30 26.55 39.11
C PHE A 451 -6.72 26.08 38.66
N PRO A 452 -7.84 26.68 39.12
CA PRO A 452 -8.82 25.94 39.92
C PRO A 452 -10.28 26.04 39.42
N GLY A 453 -11.19 25.26 40.03
CA GLY A 453 -12.57 25.70 40.27
C GLY A 453 -13.71 24.70 40.03
N LYS A 454 -14.31 24.25 41.16
CA LYS A 454 -15.74 23.91 41.43
C LYS A 454 -16.44 22.91 40.47
N GLY A 455 -17.04 21.79 40.88
CA GLY A 455 -17.59 21.36 42.17
C GLY A 455 -19.11 21.19 42.06
N PHE A 456 -19.60 19.95 41.97
CA PHE A 456 -20.87 19.45 42.55
C PHE A 456 -20.87 17.92 42.47
N GLY A 457 -21.04 17.26 43.62
CA GLY A 457 -21.05 15.80 43.75
C GLY A 457 -22.45 15.26 44.07
N VAL A 458 -22.64 13.95 43.93
CA VAL A 458 -23.61 13.14 44.68
C VAL A 458 -23.04 11.73 44.86
N SER A 459 -23.23 11.22 46.08
CA SER A 459 -22.83 9.95 46.71
C SER A 459 -23.62 8.72 46.23
N SER A 460 -23.03 7.51 46.33
CA SER A 460 -23.58 6.42 47.17
C SER A 460 -22.79 5.11 47.02
N GLU A 461 -22.41 4.54 48.16
CA GLU A 461 -21.92 3.18 48.41
C GLU A 461 -22.95 2.09 48.03
N SER A 462 -22.49 0.85 47.78
CA SER A 462 -22.69 -0.28 48.72
C SER A 462 -22.21 -1.64 48.16
N ASN A 463 -21.66 -2.44 49.09
CA ASN A 463 -21.30 -3.86 49.00
C ASN A 463 -22.53 -4.77 48.86
N SER A 464 -22.38 -5.99 48.27
CA SER A 464 -22.68 -7.27 48.97
C SER A 464 -22.38 -8.53 48.12
N ARG A 465 -22.02 -9.61 48.84
CA ARG A 465 -21.78 -11.03 48.43
C ARG A 465 -23.09 -11.86 48.43
N ARG A 466 -23.17 -12.93 47.61
CA ARG A 466 -23.29 -14.38 48.02
C ARG A 466 -23.81 -15.37 46.95
N HIS A 467 -23.20 -16.57 46.96
CA HIS A 467 -23.65 -17.99 46.82
C HIS A 467 -24.48 -18.58 45.64
N LEU A 468 -23.83 -19.58 45.00
CA LEU A 468 -24.19 -21.01 44.71
C LEU A 468 -25.62 -21.46 44.34
N LEU A 469 -25.74 -22.30 43.28
CA LEU A 469 -26.45 -23.60 43.28
C LEU A 469 -26.12 -24.50 42.06
N ASN A 470 -26.33 -25.80 42.26
CA ASN A 470 -25.97 -27.02 41.50
C ASN A 470 -26.95 -27.45 40.39
N SER A 471 -26.48 -28.29 39.43
CA SER A 471 -27.10 -29.56 38.91
C SER A 471 -26.32 -30.03 37.64
N ARG A 472 -25.61 -31.16 37.57
CA ARG A 472 -25.92 -32.63 37.57
C ARG A 472 -26.49 -33.18 36.23
N GLU A 473 -25.77 -34.16 35.65
CA GLU A 473 -26.15 -35.43 34.94
C GLU A 473 -25.10 -35.77 33.84
N GLU A 474 -24.30 -36.84 33.99
CA GLU A 474 -24.48 -38.24 33.51
C GLU A 474 -24.38 -38.35 31.96
N GLY A 475 -23.64 -39.22 31.27
CA GLY A 475 -22.81 -40.40 31.53
C GLY A 475 -22.51 -41.11 30.18
N CYS A 476 -21.69 -42.17 30.20
CA CYS A 476 -21.46 -43.22 29.16
C CYS A 476 -20.32 -43.08 28.11
N ARG A 477 -19.24 -43.87 28.36
CA ARG A 477 -18.29 -44.56 27.44
C ARG A 477 -18.90 -45.92 26.99
N PRO A 478 -18.30 -46.83 26.16
CA PRO A 478 -16.88 -47.07 25.75
C PRO A 478 -16.68 -47.43 24.23
N ALA A 479 -15.49 -47.37 23.59
CA ALA A 479 -14.27 -48.23 23.53
C ALA A 479 -14.23 -49.38 22.48
N SER A 480 -12.99 -49.81 22.19
CA SER A 480 -12.46 -50.88 21.29
C SER A 480 -12.30 -50.51 19.80
N SER A 481 -11.12 -50.47 19.15
CA SER A 481 -9.87 -51.26 19.10
C SER A 481 -9.91 -52.45 18.13
N VAL A 482 -9.19 -52.37 17.01
CA VAL A 482 -8.40 -53.47 16.41
C VAL A 482 -7.21 -52.86 15.67
N GLU A 483 -6.08 -53.51 15.82
CA GLU A 483 -4.73 -53.17 15.39
C GLU A 483 -4.36 -54.05 14.19
N GLU A 484 -3.79 -53.47 13.13
CA GLU A 484 -3.14 -54.21 12.05
C GLU A 484 -1.71 -53.71 11.85
N HIS A 485 -0.80 -54.68 11.81
CA HIS A 485 0.62 -54.58 11.47
C HIS A 485 0.84 -53.92 10.10
N MET A 486 1.85 -53.05 10.00
CA MET A 486 2.56 -52.85 8.74
C MET A 486 4.08 -52.84 8.97
N ASP A 487 4.72 -53.58 8.08
CA ASP A 487 6.13 -53.92 8.05
C ASP A 487 7.04 -52.72 7.81
N THR A 488 8.17 -52.77 8.51
CA THR A 488 9.31 -51.85 8.43
C THR A 488 10.00 -52.00 7.06
N ILE A 489 10.00 -50.93 6.27
CA ILE A 489 10.88 -50.77 5.10
C ILE A 489 12.16 -50.09 5.57
N ASP A 490 13.27 -50.82 5.55
CA ASP A 490 14.61 -50.29 5.81
C ASP A 490 15.05 -49.36 4.68
N LEU A 491 15.17 -48.06 4.99
CA LEU A 491 15.86 -47.09 4.16
C LEU A 491 17.26 -46.81 4.72
N LEU A 492 18.27 -46.97 3.86
CA LEU A 492 19.68 -46.72 4.14
C LEU A 492 19.93 -45.28 4.62
N PRO A 493 20.89 -45.08 5.56
CA PRO A 493 21.15 -43.77 6.16
C PRO A 493 21.91 -42.87 5.17
N VAL A 494 21.23 -41.87 4.63
CA VAL A 494 21.87 -40.75 3.94
C VAL A 494 22.55 -39.87 4.98
N LYS A 495 23.90 -39.87 4.96
CA LYS A 495 24.73 -38.98 5.80
C LYS A 495 24.41 -37.51 5.46
N PRO A 496 23.96 -36.68 6.42
CA PRO A 496 23.82 -35.25 6.19
C PRO A 496 25.22 -34.62 6.10
N LYS A 497 25.56 -34.12 4.91
CA LYS A 497 26.71 -33.23 4.72
C LYS A 497 26.33 -31.82 5.21
N GLY A 498 27.09 -31.31 6.19
CA GLY A 498 27.22 -29.89 6.46
C GLY A 498 26.08 -29.26 7.28
N ARG A 499 26.14 -29.42 8.60
CA ARG A 499 25.37 -28.59 9.53
C ARG A 499 26.03 -27.21 9.58
N LEU A 500 25.61 -26.28 8.72
CA LEU A 500 26.02 -24.88 8.81
C LEU A 500 25.34 -24.25 10.02
N ARG A 501 26.06 -24.20 11.15
CA ARG A 501 25.63 -23.54 12.38
C ARG A 501 25.86 -22.04 12.18
N LEU A 502 24.83 -21.34 11.70
CA LEU A 502 24.83 -19.88 11.61
C LEU A 502 24.55 -19.31 13.01
N GLU A 503 25.58 -19.26 13.86
CA GLU A 503 25.59 -18.38 15.03
C GLU A 503 25.83 -16.95 14.52
N THR A 504 24.74 -16.30 14.06
CA THR A 504 24.75 -14.88 13.71
C THR A 504 24.58 -14.07 14.98
N GLU A 505 25.59 -14.09 15.84
CA GLU A 505 25.84 -12.97 16.74
C GLU A 505 26.40 -11.86 15.86
N MET A 506 25.51 -10.98 15.37
CA MET A 506 25.88 -9.77 14.66
C MET A 506 26.44 -8.78 15.70
N THR A 507 27.59 -9.11 16.30
CA THR A 507 28.43 -8.13 16.98
C THR A 507 28.79 -7.11 15.92
N LEU A 508 28.19 -5.92 16.04
CA LEU A 508 28.59 -4.71 15.35
C LEU A 508 30.13 -4.66 15.42
N ILE A 509 30.77 -4.92 14.28
CA ILE A 509 32.22 -4.83 14.14
C ILE A 509 32.59 -3.39 14.51
N GLY A 510 33.12 -3.23 15.72
CA GLY A 510 33.74 -2.00 16.20
C GLY A 510 35.07 -1.79 15.50
N ASN A 511 35.02 -1.51 14.20
CA ASN A 511 36.18 -1.00 13.48
C ASN A 511 36.11 0.53 13.51
N LYS A 512 37.14 1.16 14.09
CA LYS A 512 37.19 2.61 14.37
C LYS A 512 37.31 3.47 13.11
N ASP A 513 37.55 2.90 11.94
CA ASP A 513 37.65 3.66 10.70
C ASP A 513 36.28 3.88 10.04
N SER A 514 35.71 5.05 10.34
CA SER A 514 34.37 5.46 9.92
C SER A 514 34.35 6.34 8.66
N ARG A 515 35.49 6.51 7.99
CA ARG A 515 35.68 7.48 6.90
C ARG A 515 35.48 6.94 5.48
N SER A 516 35.61 5.63 5.21
CA SER A 516 35.56 5.09 3.83
C SER A 516 34.25 4.37 3.44
N ARG A 517 33.31 4.19 4.38
CA ARG A 517 32.01 3.57 4.04
C ARG A 517 31.08 4.57 3.38
N VAL A 518 30.84 4.40 2.07
CA VAL A 518 29.63 4.92 1.40
C VAL A 518 28.43 4.17 1.96
N GLY A 519 28.00 4.56 3.16
CA GLY A 519 26.88 3.97 3.85
C GLY A 519 25.59 4.36 3.15
N LEU A 520 25.15 3.54 2.18
CA LEU A 520 23.80 3.64 1.60
C LEU A 520 22.72 3.64 2.71
N ILE A 521 23.04 3.01 3.85
CA ILE A 521 22.21 2.89 5.07
C ILE A 521 23.08 3.26 6.29
N ARG A 522 23.21 4.55 6.61
CA ARG A 522 23.94 5.03 7.81
C ARG A 522 22.96 5.38 8.95
N PHE A 523 22.13 4.40 9.31
CA PHE A 523 21.27 4.50 10.49
C PHE A 523 21.95 3.81 11.68
N THR A 524 21.76 4.36 12.88
CA THR A 524 22.41 3.82 14.09
C THR A 524 21.73 2.53 14.55
N THR A 525 20.46 2.35 14.19
CA THR A 525 19.67 1.16 14.50
C THR A 525 18.75 0.77 13.34
N TRP A 526 18.33 -0.51 13.30
CA TRP A 526 17.34 -0.99 12.34
C TRP A 526 15.98 -0.30 12.50
N ASP A 527 15.59 0.05 13.72
CA ASP A 527 14.32 0.71 13.99
C ASP A 527 14.29 2.14 13.43
N GLU A 528 15.43 2.84 13.47
CA GLU A 528 15.60 4.15 12.84
C GLU A 528 15.50 4.03 11.31
N TYR A 529 16.16 3.03 10.71
CA TYR A 529 16.04 2.74 9.28
C TYR A 529 14.59 2.45 8.88
N PHE A 530 13.92 1.48 9.51
CA PHE A 530 12.56 1.10 9.14
C PHE A 530 11.55 2.22 9.42
N SER A 531 11.77 3.02 10.45
CA SER A 531 11.00 4.24 10.67
C SER A 531 11.23 5.23 9.52
N SER A 532 12.48 5.42 9.09
CA SER A 532 12.82 6.38 8.05
C SER A 532 12.22 6.09 6.69
N LEU A 533 12.07 4.82 6.35
CA LEU A 533 11.45 4.40 5.09
C LEU A 533 10.03 4.96 4.90
N GLN A 534 9.35 5.39 5.96
CA GLN A 534 8.01 5.97 5.87
C GLN A 534 8.04 7.37 5.28
N TRP A 535 8.90 8.25 5.80
CA TRP A 535 9.05 9.61 5.27
C TRP A 535 9.96 9.66 4.04
N LEU A 536 10.83 8.65 3.86
CA LEU A 536 11.54 8.40 2.60
C LEU A 536 10.66 7.77 1.52
N GLY A 537 9.33 7.80 1.65
CA GLY A 537 8.33 7.44 0.64
C GLY A 537 8.35 6.00 0.11
N ALA A 538 8.85 5.06 0.92
CA ALA A 538 8.58 3.65 0.69
C ALA A 538 7.10 3.30 0.97
N ILE A 539 6.31 4.23 1.52
CA ILE A 539 4.86 4.20 1.44
C ILE A 539 4.47 4.63 0.03
N TYR A 540 3.99 3.73 -0.81
CA TYR A 540 3.76 4.05 -2.22
C TYR A 540 2.63 5.07 -2.47
N THR A 541 1.76 5.33 -1.49
CA THR A 541 0.81 6.45 -1.55
C THR A 541 1.45 7.80 -1.20
N TYR A 542 2.69 7.81 -0.71
CA TYR A 542 3.41 9.02 -0.32
C TYR A 542 4.82 9.02 -0.92
N ARG A 543 5.05 9.81 -1.96
CA ARG A 543 6.39 9.97 -2.57
C ARG A 543 6.79 11.45 -2.66
N PRO A 544 7.64 11.94 -1.73
CA PRO A 544 8.17 13.31 -1.73
C PRO A 544 8.85 13.73 -3.04
N TRP A 545 9.64 12.85 -3.61
CA TRP A 545 10.57 13.16 -4.69
C TRP A 545 9.96 12.99 -6.09
N LYS A 546 8.65 12.79 -6.19
CA LYS A 546 7.99 12.62 -7.49
C LYS A 546 8.19 13.82 -8.43
N PHE A 547 8.52 14.99 -7.88
CA PHE A 547 8.94 16.16 -8.67
C PHE A 547 10.41 16.15 -9.07
N GLN A 548 11.30 15.61 -8.24
CA GLN A 548 12.74 15.62 -8.47
C GLN A 548 13.18 14.67 -9.58
N TYR A 549 12.38 13.64 -9.84
CA TYR A 549 12.61 12.74 -10.97
C TYR A 549 12.60 13.46 -12.35
N GLN A 550 12.23 14.75 -12.39
CA GLN A 550 12.35 15.60 -13.58
C GLN A 550 13.78 15.85 -14.05
N HIS A 551 14.78 15.75 -13.17
CA HIS A 551 16.13 16.21 -13.50
C HIS A 551 16.98 15.22 -14.29
N VAL A 552 16.53 13.97 -14.44
CA VAL A 552 17.35 12.88 -15.00
C VAL A 552 17.36 12.86 -16.53
N ASP A 553 16.36 13.46 -17.17
CA ASP A 553 16.28 13.51 -18.63
C ASP A 553 16.31 14.96 -19.08
N HIS A 554 17.46 15.43 -19.57
CA HIS A 554 17.72 16.85 -19.94
C HIS A 554 16.87 17.36 -21.12
N ARG A 555 15.93 16.57 -21.64
CA ARG A 555 14.98 17.00 -22.68
C ARG A 555 13.58 17.23 -22.09
N THR A 556 12.88 18.21 -22.66
CA THR A 556 11.53 18.72 -22.34
C THR A 556 10.42 17.69 -22.02
N HIS A 557 10.66 16.39 -22.22
CA HIS A 557 9.74 15.29 -21.93
C HIS A 557 9.45 15.07 -20.44
N ALA A 558 10.41 15.29 -19.53
CA ALA A 558 10.21 14.96 -18.11
C ALA A 558 9.16 15.84 -17.41
N LYS A 559 9.19 17.16 -17.65
CA LYS A 559 8.19 18.11 -17.11
C LYS A 559 6.77 17.79 -17.56
N ARG A 560 6.59 17.44 -18.84
CA ARG A 560 5.28 17.07 -19.41
C ARG A 560 4.73 15.79 -18.77
N THR A 561 5.61 14.85 -18.45
CA THR A 561 5.22 13.55 -17.88
C THR A 561 4.71 13.71 -16.45
N ASN A 562 5.37 14.51 -15.61
CA ASN A 562 4.91 14.76 -14.24
C ASN A 562 3.57 15.50 -14.17
N GLY A 563 3.38 16.53 -15.01
CA GLY A 563 2.08 17.20 -15.12
C GLY A 563 0.99 16.23 -15.55
N MET A 564 1.27 15.33 -16.50
CA MET A 564 0.34 14.30 -16.94
C MET A 564 0.01 13.29 -15.81
N MET A 565 0.98 12.89 -14.99
CA MET A 565 0.72 12.01 -13.84
C MET A 565 -0.12 12.69 -12.74
N SER A 566 0.12 13.99 -12.49
CA SER A 566 -0.70 14.77 -11.57
C SER A 566 -2.15 14.87 -12.04
N LEU A 567 -2.36 15.17 -13.34
CA LEU A 567 -3.68 15.17 -13.97
C LEU A 567 -4.34 13.79 -13.92
N ALA A 568 -3.56 12.72 -14.12
CA ALA A 568 -4.05 11.35 -13.98
C ALA A 568 -4.47 11.03 -12.54
N GLY A 569 -3.76 11.54 -11.52
CA GLY A 569 -4.14 11.40 -10.12
C GLY A 569 -5.39 12.19 -9.74
N LEU A 570 -5.59 13.37 -10.34
CA LEU A 570 -6.75 14.24 -10.14
C LEU A 570 -8.03 13.67 -10.79
N PHE A 571 -7.89 12.95 -11.92
CA PHE A 571 -9.00 12.47 -12.73
C PHE A 571 -10.05 11.64 -11.96
N PRO A 572 -9.73 10.52 -11.28
CA PRO A 572 -10.74 9.68 -10.62
C PRO A 572 -11.48 10.43 -9.50
N VAL A 573 -10.77 11.29 -8.76
CA VAL A 573 -11.33 12.10 -7.67
C VAL A 573 -12.28 13.16 -8.21
N SER A 574 -11.88 13.86 -9.28
CA SER A 574 -12.72 14.88 -9.94
C SER A 574 -13.97 14.27 -10.55
N LEU A 575 -13.83 13.11 -11.21
CA LEU A 575 -14.95 12.39 -11.80
C LEU A 575 -15.96 11.97 -10.73
N SER A 576 -15.50 11.41 -9.60
CA SER A 576 -16.36 11.12 -8.44
C SER A 576 -17.08 12.37 -7.91
N ALA A 577 -16.36 13.47 -7.71
CA ALA A 577 -16.91 14.71 -7.16
C ALA A 577 -17.96 15.35 -8.10
N VAL A 578 -17.69 15.41 -9.40
CA VAL A 578 -18.60 15.96 -10.41
C VAL A 578 -19.84 15.08 -10.55
N SER A 579 -19.69 13.75 -10.64
CA SER A 579 -20.83 12.84 -10.74
C SER A 579 -21.69 12.84 -9.47
N ALA A 580 -21.06 12.88 -8.28
CA ALA A 580 -21.78 13.02 -7.01
C ALA A 580 -22.56 14.34 -6.95
N SER A 581 -21.92 15.46 -7.30
CA SER A 581 -22.55 16.78 -7.36
C SER A 581 -23.72 16.79 -8.36
N ALA A 582 -23.57 16.15 -9.53
CA ALA A 582 -24.65 16.04 -10.51
C ALA A 582 -25.85 15.25 -9.96
N ILE A 583 -25.61 14.10 -9.32
CA ILE A 583 -26.68 13.32 -8.68
C ILE A 583 -27.36 14.14 -7.58
N ILE A 584 -26.59 14.84 -6.76
CA ILE A 584 -27.09 15.65 -5.65
C ILE A 584 -27.86 16.88 -6.15
N TRP A 585 -27.44 17.50 -7.26
CA TRP A 585 -28.13 18.62 -7.90
C TRP A 585 -29.57 18.26 -8.31
N TYR A 586 -29.77 17.06 -8.84
CA TYR A 586 -31.10 16.57 -9.23
C TYR A 586 -31.82 15.84 -8.09
N ALA A 587 -31.15 15.62 -6.96
CA ALA A 587 -31.76 15.19 -5.72
C ALA A 587 -32.40 16.39 -5.02
N VAL A 588 -33.42 16.14 -4.22
CA VAL A 588 -34.10 17.21 -3.50
C VAL A 588 -33.31 17.65 -2.27
N PRO A 589 -33.34 18.96 -1.95
CA PRO A 589 -33.95 20.03 -2.75
C PRO A 589 -33.19 20.23 -4.08
N GLU A 590 -33.93 20.37 -5.18
CA GLU A 590 -33.34 20.50 -6.51
C GLU A 590 -32.45 21.75 -6.59
N GLY A 591 -31.32 21.59 -7.28
CA GLY A 591 -30.31 22.63 -7.45
C GLY A 591 -29.19 22.56 -6.42
N PHE A 592 -28.57 23.71 -6.19
CA PHE A 592 -27.45 23.83 -5.25
C PHE A 592 -27.94 23.75 -3.80
N SER A 593 -27.53 22.70 -3.08
CA SER A 593 -28.01 22.34 -1.75
C SER A 593 -26.86 22.11 -0.78
N CYS A 594 -27.17 21.77 0.48
CA CYS A 594 -26.14 21.64 1.53
C CYS A 594 -25.22 20.48 1.24
N ARG A 595 -25.74 19.51 0.49
CA ARG A 595 -25.00 18.37 0.00
C ARG A 595 -23.98 18.76 -1.07
N ASN A 596 -24.34 19.66 -1.97
CA ASN A 596 -23.42 20.16 -2.98
C ASN A 596 -22.29 20.99 -2.36
N VAL A 597 -22.62 21.83 -1.36
CA VAL A 597 -21.62 22.63 -0.65
C VAL A 597 -20.53 21.73 -0.07
N TRP A 598 -20.87 20.68 0.67
CA TRP A 598 -19.83 19.84 1.27
C TRP A 598 -19.03 19.05 0.22
N VAL A 599 -19.66 18.56 -0.85
CA VAL A 599 -18.92 17.86 -1.92
C VAL A 599 -17.90 18.79 -2.56
N VAL A 600 -18.29 20.03 -2.88
CA VAL A 600 -17.41 21.04 -3.47
C VAL A 600 -16.31 21.45 -2.48
N VAL A 601 -16.66 21.67 -1.20
CA VAL A 601 -15.69 22.05 -0.16
C VAL A 601 -14.67 20.93 0.08
N ILE A 602 -15.10 19.68 0.23
CA ILE A 602 -14.16 18.55 0.42
C ILE A 602 -13.28 18.39 -0.81
N PHE A 603 -13.85 18.45 -2.02
CA PHE A 603 -13.06 18.34 -3.25
C PHE A 603 -12.01 19.47 -3.34
N PHE A 604 -12.40 20.71 -3.04
CA PHE A 604 -11.48 21.83 -3.00
C PHE A 604 -10.40 21.64 -1.92
N LEU A 605 -10.77 21.16 -0.72
CA LEU A 605 -9.83 20.83 0.33
C LEU A 605 -8.83 19.76 -0.12
N TRP A 606 -9.25 18.72 -0.85
CA TRP A 606 -8.33 17.74 -1.43
C TRP A 606 -7.39 18.33 -2.47
N VAL A 607 -7.86 19.22 -3.34
CA VAL A 607 -6.99 19.93 -4.32
C VAL A 607 -5.96 20.81 -3.62
N VAL A 608 -6.39 21.59 -2.62
CA VAL A 608 -5.50 22.41 -1.80
C VAL A 608 -4.54 21.53 -1.00
N SER A 609 -5.01 20.41 -0.45
CA SER A 609 -4.21 19.40 0.26
C SER A 609 -3.04 18.92 -0.61
N ALA A 610 -3.33 18.50 -1.84
CA ALA A 610 -2.32 18.05 -2.80
C ALA A 610 -1.35 19.16 -3.21
N ALA A 611 -1.84 20.38 -3.40
CA ALA A 611 -1.02 21.55 -3.72
C ALA A 611 -0.08 21.93 -2.56
N ILE A 612 -0.57 21.86 -1.32
CA ILE A 612 0.22 22.07 -0.11
C ILE A 612 1.28 20.98 0.06
N THR A 613 0.90 19.71 -0.09
CA THR A 613 1.81 18.56 -0.04
C THR A 613 2.94 18.76 -1.06
N THR A 614 2.57 19.09 -2.30
CA THR A 614 3.50 19.44 -3.40
C THR A 614 4.41 20.61 -3.05
N GLY A 615 3.84 21.73 -2.61
CA GLY A 615 4.59 22.94 -2.31
C GLY A 615 5.56 22.75 -1.15
N GLY A 616 5.18 21.98 -0.13
CA GLY A 616 6.05 21.61 0.99
C GLY A 616 7.30 20.87 0.54
N TYR A 617 7.18 19.95 -0.43
CA TYR A 617 8.35 19.26 -0.98
C TYR A 617 9.25 20.17 -1.80
N VAL A 618 8.66 20.96 -2.71
CA VAL A 618 9.43 21.90 -3.53
C VAL A 618 10.19 22.89 -2.64
N TRP A 619 9.57 23.32 -1.54
CA TRP A 619 10.21 24.20 -0.56
C TRP A 619 11.35 23.52 0.21
N VAL A 620 11.13 22.30 0.73
CA VAL A 620 12.19 21.55 1.43
C VAL A 620 13.37 21.25 0.50
N ASP A 621 13.09 20.83 -0.73
CA ASP A 621 14.13 20.54 -1.71
C ASP A 621 14.90 21.79 -2.13
N GLY A 622 14.21 22.91 -2.37
CA GLY A 622 14.84 24.18 -2.70
C GLY A 622 15.76 24.69 -1.57
N ARG A 623 15.40 24.45 -0.31
CA ARG A 623 16.27 24.77 0.84
C ARG A 623 17.52 23.90 0.88
N VAL A 624 17.35 22.59 0.66
CA VAL A 624 18.47 21.64 0.69
C VAL A 624 19.43 21.87 -0.48
N ALA A 625 18.90 22.18 -1.67
CA ALA A 625 19.73 22.53 -2.82
C ALA A 625 20.55 23.80 -2.58
N LYS A 626 19.95 24.81 -1.94
CA LYS A 626 20.64 26.05 -1.60
C LYS A 626 21.73 25.85 -0.54
N GLU A 627 21.45 25.05 0.50
CA GLU A 627 22.45 24.69 1.53
C GLU A 627 23.64 23.94 0.90
N GLN A 628 23.40 23.04 -0.07
CA GLN A 628 24.47 22.34 -0.80
C GLN A 628 25.31 23.25 -1.69
N GLU A 629 24.72 24.28 -2.29
CA GLU A 629 25.43 25.25 -3.12
C GLU A 629 26.33 26.16 -2.27
N GLU A 630 25.83 26.63 -1.11
CA GLU A 630 26.60 27.45 -0.17
C GLU A 630 27.78 26.68 0.45
N GLU A 631 27.63 25.37 0.71
CA GLU A 631 28.74 24.52 1.22
C GLU A 631 29.82 24.25 0.15
N GLY A 632 29.44 24.18 -1.13
CA GLY A 632 30.37 23.91 -2.24
C GLY A 632 31.38 25.03 -2.50
N GLU A 633 31.09 26.26 -2.06
CA GLU A 633 31.92 27.43 -2.32
C GLU A 633 32.96 27.69 -1.22
N CYS A 634 32.77 27.15 0.00
CA CYS A 634 33.54 27.61 1.16
C CYS A 634 34.78 26.80 1.55
N ASP A 635 34.88 25.47 1.40
CA ASP A 635 36.14 24.75 1.68
C ASP A 635 36.06 23.29 1.21
N ALA A 636 36.88 22.91 0.22
CA ALA A 636 36.98 21.54 -0.27
C ALA A 636 37.62 20.56 0.75
N GLY A 637 38.06 21.04 1.91
CA GLY A 637 38.70 20.25 2.96
C GLY A 637 37.84 20.16 4.21
N SER A 638 37.12 19.04 4.39
CA SER A 638 36.50 18.60 5.67
C SER A 638 35.14 19.18 6.08
N ALA A 639 34.15 19.19 5.17
CA ALA A 639 32.76 19.39 5.57
C ALA A 639 32.35 18.39 6.70
N PRO A 640 31.92 18.88 7.88
CA PRO A 640 31.69 18.04 9.05
C PRO A 640 30.42 17.20 8.93
N LEU A 641 30.50 15.95 9.41
CA LEU A 641 29.46 14.91 9.43
C LEU A 641 28.11 15.32 10.06
N TRP A 642 28.04 16.49 10.70
CA TRP A 642 26.88 17.04 11.38
C TRP A 642 25.73 17.38 10.44
N ASP A 643 26.00 17.70 9.18
CA ASP A 643 24.98 18.28 8.32
C ASP A 643 23.92 17.27 7.83
N ARG A 644 24.31 16.00 7.64
CA ARG A 644 23.39 14.95 7.18
C ARG A 644 22.30 14.58 8.21
N ARG A 645 22.52 14.81 9.51
CA ARG A 645 21.50 14.56 10.55
C ARG A 645 20.38 15.60 10.49
N ARG A 646 20.70 16.87 10.16
CA ARG A 646 19.69 17.94 10.01
C ARG A 646 18.69 17.65 8.88
N HIS A 647 19.17 17.07 7.79
CA HIS A 647 18.31 16.74 6.64
C HIS A 647 17.23 15.71 7.00
N GLY A 648 17.60 14.63 7.70
CA GLY A 648 16.65 13.59 8.12
C GLY A 648 15.57 14.12 9.08
N ASP A 649 15.94 15.04 9.97
CA ASP A 649 15.00 15.68 10.89
C ASP A 649 13.97 16.56 10.13
N LEU A 650 14.41 17.27 9.08
CA LEU A 650 13.52 18.11 8.28
C LEU A 650 12.49 17.27 7.51
N GLU A 651 12.91 16.17 6.87
CA GLU A 651 12.01 15.25 6.17
C GLU A 651 11.00 14.59 7.13
N CYS A 652 11.46 14.19 8.33
CA CYS A 652 10.59 13.62 9.36
C CYS A 652 9.54 14.63 9.83
N ARG A 653 9.94 15.89 10.10
CA ARG A 653 9.01 16.97 10.48
C ARG A 653 8.02 17.28 9.36
N LEU A 654 8.48 17.31 8.11
CA LEU A 654 7.61 17.52 6.94
C LEU A 654 6.55 16.41 6.86
N TRP A 655 6.95 15.14 6.99
CA TRP A 655 6.02 14.02 6.99
C TRP A 655 4.99 14.11 8.12
N GLN A 656 5.42 14.42 9.35
CA GLN A 656 4.50 14.59 10.48
C GLN A 656 3.48 15.71 10.22
N TRP A 657 3.91 16.82 9.63
CA TRP A 657 3.04 17.93 9.28
C TRP A 657 2.03 17.55 8.18
N ILE A 658 2.47 16.82 7.15
CA ILE A 658 1.59 16.32 6.09
C ILE A 658 0.53 15.39 6.68
N VAL A 659 0.94 14.41 7.50
CA VAL A 659 0.02 13.48 8.16
C VAL A 659 -0.97 14.22 9.06
N LEU A 660 -0.52 15.23 9.81
CA LEU A 660 -1.40 16.03 10.68
C LEU A 660 -2.45 16.80 9.85
N LYS A 661 -2.03 17.46 8.77
CA LYS A 661 -2.93 18.12 7.81
C LYS A 661 -3.95 17.12 7.26
N ASP A 662 -3.49 15.96 6.80
CA ASP A 662 -4.36 14.95 6.21
C ASP A 662 -5.33 14.36 7.23
N ALA A 663 -4.89 14.21 8.49
CA ALA A 663 -5.77 13.80 9.59
C ALA A 663 -6.88 14.81 9.83
N VAL A 664 -6.57 16.11 9.87
CA VAL A 664 -7.57 17.17 10.03
C VAL A 664 -8.57 17.14 8.88
N ILE A 665 -8.09 17.05 7.64
CA ILE A 665 -8.95 16.98 6.45
C ILE A 665 -9.79 15.70 6.49
N ALA A 666 -9.18 14.51 6.60
CA ALA A 666 -9.88 13.24 6.61
C ALA A 666 -10.94 13.13 7.71
N VAL A 667 -10.64 13.59 8.93
CA VAL A 667 -11.60 13.61 10.04
C VAL A 667 -12.75 14.58 9.76
N SER A 668 -12.45 15.79 9.28
CA SER A 668 -13.49 16.77 8.94
C SER A 668 -14.41 16.26 7.81
N CYS A 669 -13.85 15.60 6.80
CA CYS A 669 -14.57 14.96 5.71
C CYS A 669 -15.44 13.82 6.23
N GLY A 670 -14.88 12.92 7.05
CA GLY A 670 -15.59 11.80 7.65
C GLY A 670 -16.77 12.27 8.51
N VAL A 671 -16.56 13.28 9.35
CA VAL A 671 -17.63 13.89 10.16
C VAL A 671 -18.70 14.51 9.25
N THR A 672 -18.32 15.24 8.21
CA THR A 672 -19.29 15.87 7.31
C THR A 672 -20.14 14.85 6.55
N VAL A 673 -19.51 13.79 6.03
CA VAL A 673 -20.22 12.66 5.37
C VAL A 673 -21.11 11.93 6.37
N PHE A 674 -20.64 11.73 7.60
CA PHE A 674 -21.42 11.11 8.68
C PHE A 674 -22.67 11.95 9.01
N LEU A 675 -22.52 13.25 9.28
CA LEU A 675 -23.64 14.15 9.61
C LEU A 675 -24.64 14.24 8.44
N SER A 676 -24.13 14.23 7.19
CA SER A 676 -24.95 14.17 5.96
C SER A 676 -25.78 12.89 5.90
N THR A 677 -25.14 11.74 6.14
CA THR A 677 -25.76 10.42 6.07
C THR A 677 -26.75 10.18 7.20
N ALA A 678 -26.42 10.66 8.41
CA ALA A 678 -27.25 10.61 9.60
C ALA A 678 -28.54 11.45 9.46
N GLY A 679 -28.60 12.34 8.46
CA GLY A 679 -29.79 13.11 8.14
C GLY A 679 -29.84 14.49 8.74
N ILE A 680 -28.79 14.93 9.45
CA ILE A 680 -28.75 16.27 10.06
C ILE A 680 -28.91 17.34 8.97
N PHE A 681 -28.22 17.17 7.85
CA PHE A 681 -28.36 18.05 6.68
C PHE A 681 -29.62 17.80 5.84
N ASN A 682 -30.46 16.84 6.19
CA ASN A 682 -31.67 16.48 5.45
C ASN A 682 -32.96 16.71 6.25
N SER A 683 -32.82 17.28 7.43
CA SER A 683 -33.93 17.74 8.26
C SER A 683 -34.39 19.14 7.83
N CYS A 684 -35.40 19.68 8.52
CA CYS A 684 -35.84 21.08 8.39
C CYS A 684 -34.68 22.10 8.56
N TRP A 685 -33.56 21.66 9.13
CA TRP A 685 -32.36 22.45 9.43
C TRP A 685 -31.21 22.28 8.43
N CYS A 686 -31.44 21.81 7.20
CA CYS A 686 -30.38 21.81 6.17
C CYS A 686 -29.70 23.19 6.10
N TRP A 687 -28.48 23.24 6.63
CA TRP A 687 -27.78 24.49 6.95
C TRP A 687 -27.58 25.39 5.72
N SER A 688 -27.42 24.80 4.54
CA SER A 688 -27.27 25.60 3.33
C SER A 688 -28.58 26.14 2.79
N MET A 689 -29.74 25.52 3.03
CA MET A 689 -31.00 26.13 2.58
C MET A 689 -31.20 27.45 3.31
N TYR A 690 -30.79 27.51 4.57
CA TYR A 690 -30.73 28.75 5.32
C TYR A 690 -29.72 29.75 4.73
N MET A 691 -28.50 29.32 4.39
CA MET A 691 -27.48 30.24 3.86
C MET A 691 -27.76 30.73 2.44
N THR A 692 -28.38 29.92 1.56
CA THR A 692 -28.60 30.30 0.15
C THR A 692 -29.96 30.90 -0.13
N LYS A 693 -31.00 30.50 0.62
CA LYS A 693 -32.38 30.94 0.39
C LYS A 693 -33.02 31.67 1.58
N HIS A 694 -32.38 31.69 2.75
CA HIS A 694 -32.89 32.31 3.98
C HIS A 694 -34.37 31.96 4.23
N GLU A 695 -35.28 32.93 4.10
CA GLU A 695 -36.72 32.78 4.33
C GLU A 695 -37.44 32.01 3.21
N ALA A 696 -36.86 31.95 2.01
CA ALA A 696 -37.39 31.19 0.87
C ALA A 696 -36.94 29.70 0.88
N ALA A 697 -36.45 29.20 2.01
CA ALA A 697 -36.10 27.80 2.19
C ALA A 697 -37.36 26.93 2.25
N VAL A 698 -37.45 25.95 1.35
CA VAL A 698 -38.63 25.10 1.19
C VAL A 698 -38.23 23.62 1.17
N VAL A 699 -39.01 22.78 1.86
CA VAL A 699 -38.80 21.34 2.00
C VAL A 699 -39.98 20.62 1.34
N PRO A 700 -39.81 20.04 0.14
CA PRO A 700 -40.87 19.30 -0.49
C PRO A 700 -41.02 17.95 0.21
N MET A 701 -42.24 17.59 0.57
CA MET A 701 -42.59 16.40 1.34
C MET A 701 -42.99 15.23 0.44
N ASN A 702 -43.82 15.44 -0.59
CA ASN A 702 -44.32 14.37 -1.45
C ASN A 702 -43.62 14.25 -2.83
N ASN A 703 -42.35 13.81 -2.86
CA ASN A 703 -41.61 13.66 -4.13
C ASN A 703 -41.28 12.19 -4.47
N ARG A 704 -41.90 11.21 -3.80
CA ARG A 704 -41.50 9.79 -3.87
C ARG A 704 -41.42 9.26 -5.30
N ARG A 705 -42.49 9.47 -6.09
CA ARG A 705 -42.57 8.99 -7.48
C ARG A 705 -41.51 9.63 -8.38
N THR A 706 -41.32 10.94 -8.28
CA THR A 706 -40.30 11.66 -9.06
C THR A 706 -38.89 11.20 -8.71
N TYR A 707 -38.61 10.87 -7.45
CA TYR A 707 -37.30 10.30 -7.10
C TYR A 707 -37.10 8.90 -7.68
N GLU A 708 -38.09 8.03 -7.57
CA GLU A 708 -37.98 6.66 -8.08
C GLU A 708 -37.75 6.69 -9.59
N GLU A 709 -38.49 7.53 -10.32
CA GLU A 709 -38.31 7.73 -11.76
C GLU A 709 -36.91 8.29 -12.11
N ARG A 710 -36.43 9.31 -11.39
CA ARG A 710 -35.08 9.87 -11.59
C ARG A 710 -33.97 8.92 -11.16
N ALA A 711 -34.17 8.16 -10.10
CA ALA A 711 -33.19 7.18 -9.63
C ALA A 711 -32.97 6.10 -10.69
N VAL A 712 -34.06 5.57 -11.25
CA VAL A 712 -33.99 4.52 -12.28
C VAL A 712 -33.43 5.04 -13.60
N ARG A 713 -33.74 6.27 -14.02
CA ARG A 713 -33.32 6.78 -15.34
C ARG A 713 -32.03 7.59 -15.32
N LEU A 714 -31.92 8.56 -14.42
CA LEU A 714 -30.83 9.54 -14.43
C LEU A 714 -29.67 9.10 -13.52
N PHE A 715 -29.96 8.74 -12.27
CA PHE A 715 -28.90 8.41 -11.31
C PHE A 715 -28.18 7.12 -11.69
N SER A 716 -28.89 6.14 -12.25
CA SER A 716 -28.30 4.90 -12.78
C SER A 716 -27.31 5.18 -13.92
N VAL A 717 -27.68 6.02 -14.89
CA VAL A 717 -26.82 6.41 -16.01
C VAL A 717 -25.58 7.13 -15.50
N ILE A 718 -25.73 8.15 -14.65
CA ILE A 718 -24.59 8.88 -14.09
C ILE A 718 -23.67 7.94 -13.30
N THR A 719 -24.24 7.04 -12.51
CA THR A 719 -23.50 6.07 -11.70
C THR A 719 -22.71 5.08 -12.57
N ILE A 720 -23.38 4.45 -13.54
CA ILE A 720 -22.76 3.49 -14.46
C ILE A 720 -21.67 4.18 -15.29
N SER A 721 -21.93 5.40 -15.79
CA SER A 721 -20.93 6.17 -16.53
C SER A 721 -19.72 6.54 -15.66
N CYS A 722 -19.93 7.01 -14.42
CA CYS A 722 -18.85 7.36 -13.50
C CYS A 722 -17.96 6.15 -13.20
N ILE A 723 -18.55 5.05 -12.73
CA ILE A 723 -17.79 3.85 -12.38
C ILE A 723 -17.17 3.21 -13.62
N GLY A 724 -17.90 3.15 -14.74
CA GLY A 724 -17.39 2.64 -16.01
C GLY A 724 -16.16 3.42 -16.50
N LEU A 725 -16.20 4.76 -16.42
CA LEU A 725 -15.06 5.61 -16.76
C LEU A 725 -13.88 5.44 -15.78
N GLN A 726 -14.13 5.25 -14.48
CA GLN A 726 -13.08 4.96 -13.50
C GLN A 726 -12.39 3.61 -13.76
N VAL A 727 -13.16 2.57 -14.07
CA VAL A 727 -12.63 1.25 -14.44
C VAL A 727 -11.87 1.34 -15.77
N LEU A 728 -12.42 2.03 -16.77
CA LEU A 728 -11.74 2.23 -18.05
C LEU A 728 -10.43 3.01 -17.89
N PHE A 729 -10.40 4.03 -17.04
CA PHE A 729 -9.18 4.75 -16.68
C PHE A 729 -8.14 3.82 -16.04
N PHE A 730 -8.55 3.00 -15.06
CA PHE A 730 -7.67 1.98 -14.47
C PHE A 730 -7.11 1.03 -15.52
N LEU A 731 -7.95 0.49 -16.41
CA LEU A 731 -7.53 -0.41 -17.48
C LEU A 731 -6.57 0.28 -18.46
N ALA A 732 -6.82 1.55 -18.80
CA ALA A 732 -5.95 2.34 -19.65
C ALA A 732 -4.57 2.56 -19.01
N LEU A 733 -4.51 2.90 -17.71
CA LEU A 733 -3.26 3.00 -16.97
C LEU A 733 -2.52 1.66 -16.89
N ALA A 734 -3.26 0.58 -16.59
CA ALA A 734 -2.71 -0.75 -16.47
C ALA A 734 -2.16 -1.26 -17.80
N TRP A 735 -2.81 -0.90 -18.91
CA TRP A 735 -2.35 -1.21 -20.26
C TRP A 735 -1.14 -0.37 -20.65
N TRP A 736 -1.21 0.95 -20.43
CA TRP A 736 -0.15 1.90 -20.79
C TRP A 736 1.18 1.57 -20.10
N TRP A 737 1.13 1.21 -18.81
CA TRP A 737 2.31 0.80 -18.04
C TRP A 737 2.37 -0.69 -17.75
N ARG A 738 1.84 -1.52 -18.64
CA ARG A 738 1.84 -2.99 -18.47
C ARG A 738 3.23 -3.57 -18.19
N ARG A 739 4.29 -3.00 -18.76
CA ARG A 739 5.69 -3.44 -18.56
C ARG A 739 6.13 -3.20 -17.11
N GLY A 740 5.98 -1.97 -16.61
CA GLY A 740 6.23 -1.64 -15.20
C GLY A 740 5.37 -2.46 -14.23
N LEU A 741 4.11 -2.72 -14.55
CA LEU A 741 3.24 -3.56 -13.71
C LEU A 741 3.60 -5.05 -13.76
N SER A 742 4.10 -5.55 -14.90
CA SER A 742 4.60 -6.92 -15.02
C SER A 742 5.87 -7.18 -14.22
N LEU A 743 6.62 -6.11 -13.91
CA LEU A 743 7.82 -6.18 -13.09
C LEU A 743 7.52 -6.63 -11.66
N ALA A 744 6.47 -6.06 -11.09
CA ALA A 744 6.06 -6.28 -9.72
C ALA A 744 5.36 -7.62 -9.51
N ARG A 745 4.81 -8.19 -10.58
CA ARG A 745 3.98 -9.39 -10.53
C ARG A 745 4.38 -10.34 -11.63
N TRP A 746 5.25 -11.27 -11.27
CA TRP A 746 5.52 -12.43 -12.09
C TRP A 746 4.23 -13.27 -12.16
N HIS A 747 3.93 -13.80 -13.34
CA HIS A 747 2.78 -14.67 -13.48
C HIS A 747 2.98 -15.92 -12.63
N GLU A 748 1.90 -16.47 -12.05
CA GLU A 748 1.99 -17.70 -11.26
C GLU A 748 2.63 -18.83 -12.06
N ALA A 749 2.29 -18.93 -13.35
CA ALA A 749 2.90 -19.89 -14.26
C ALA A 749 4.41 -19.67 -14.42
N ASP A 750 4.91 -18.42 -14.39
CA ASP A 750 6.35 -18.14 -14.40
C ASP A 750 6.96 -18.67 -13.10
N ARG A 751 6.40 -18.30 -11.94
CA ARG A 751 6.90 -18.74 -10.63
C ARG A 751 6.94 -20.26 -10.50
N VAL A 752 5.89 -20.95 -10.94
CA VAL A 752 5.82 -22.42 -10.94
C VAL A 752 6.88 -23.01 -11.86
N ARG A 753 7.11 -22.42 -13.05
CA ARG A 753 8.17 -22.87 -13.96
C ARG A 753 9.56 -22.69 -13.35
N GLU A 754 9.84 -21.54 -12.74
CA GLU A 754 11.11 -21.29 -12.04
C GLU A 754 11.32 -22.28 -10.89
N TRP A 755 10.28 -22.50 -10.10
CA TRP A 755 10.37 -23.42 -8.97
C TRP A 755 10.58 -24.87 -9.41
N ALA A 756 9.95 -25.28 -10.51
CA ALA A 756 10.19 -26.60 -11.11
C ALA A 756 11.62 -26.74 -11.64
N GLN A 757 12.19 -25.68 -12.24
CA GLN A 757 13.58 -25.68 -12.70
C GLN A 757 14.58 -25.85 -11.55
N GLU A 758 14.37 -25.16 -10.43
CA GLU A 758 15.30 -25.21 -9.30
C GLU A 758 15.26 -26.51 -8.51
N THR A 759 14.04 -27.02 -8.29
CA THR A 759 13.89 -28.27 -7.54
C THR A 759 14.34 -29.47 -8.35
N GLY A 760 14.47 -29.34 -9.68
CA GLY A 760 14.70 -30.47 -10.58
C GLY A 760 13.51 -31.44 -10.64
N TYR A 761 12.40 -31.08 -10.00
CA TYR A 761 11.17 -31.85 -9.96
C TYR A 761 10.04 -30.99 -10.50
N GLU A 762 9.44 -31.42 -11.60
CA GLU A 762 8.09 -30.98 -11.90
C GLU A 762 7.21 -31.57 -10.81
N VAL A 763 6.88 -30.76 -9.79
CA VAL A 763 6.06 -31.22 -8.68
C VAL A 763 4.65 -31.44 -9.20
N GLN A 764 4.43 -32.60 -9.81
CA GLN A 764 3.10 -33.03 -10.18
C GLN A 764 2.29 -33.14 -8.89
N TRP A 765 1.10 -32.55 -8.93
CA TRP A 765 0.16 -32.70 -7.83
C TRP A 765 -0.03 -34.20 -7.59
N SER A 766 0.40 -34.66 -6.43
CA SER A 766 0.18 -36.03 -5.97
C SER A 766 -0.55 -35.96 -4.63
N PRO A 767 -1.37 -36.97 -4.30
CA PRO A 767 -1.97 -37.07 -2.98
C PRO A 767 -0.95 -37.01 -1.83
N GLN A 768 0.31 -37.41 -2.08
CA GLN A 768 1.40 -37.41 -1.10
C GLN A 768 1.97 -36.01 -0.85
N ASN A 769 2.00 -35.15 -1.88
CA ASN A 769 2.48 -33.77 -1.77
C ASN A 769 1.35 -32.76 -1.50
N ARG A 770 0.13 -33.26 -1.25
CA ARG A 770 -1.09 -32.45 -1.04
C ARG A 770 -0.93 -31.38 0.06
N LEU A 771 -0.15 -31.69 1.11
CA LEU A 771 0.15 -30.76 2.22
C LEU A 771 0.95 -29.51 1.79
N ILE A 772 1.74 -29.61 0.71
CA ILE A 772 2.53 -28.49 0.18
C ILE A 772 1.63 -27.57 -0.66
N PHE A 773 0.62 -28.12 -1.34
CA PHE A 773 -0.21 -27.38 -2.30
C PHE A 773 -1.53 -26.85 -1.74
N TRP A 774 -1.98 -27.33 -0.59
CA TRP A 774 -3.28 -26.96 -0.04
C TRP A 774 -3.24 -26.72 1.48
N TYR A 775 -3.37 -25.44 1.86
CA TYR A 775 -3.76 -25.05 3.20
C TYR A 775 -5.29 -24.92 3.25
N TYR A 776 -6.00 -26.05 3.33
CA TYR A 776 -7.37 -26.04 3.85
C TYR A 776 -7.30 -26.36 5.33
N LYS A 777 -7.61 -25.36 6.15
CA LYS A 777 -7.57 -25.45 7.62
C LYS A 777 -8.25 -26.71 8.18
N GLY A 778 -9.35 -27.14 7.57
CA GLY A 778 -10.09 -28.34 7.99
C GLY A 778 -9.32 -29.66 7.87
N GLU A 779 -8.39 -29.78 6.92
CA GLU A 779 -7.54 -30.96 6.79
C GLU A 779 -6.33 -30.91 7.72
N LEU A 780 -5.81 -29.71 8.00
CA LEU A 780 -4.78 -29.52 9.02
C LEU A 780 -5.34 -29.88 10.41
N ASP A 781 -6.55 -29.41 10.72
CA ASP A 781 -7.26 -29.75 11.96
C ASP A 781 -7.60 -31.26 12.01
N ALA A 782 -7.79 -31.92 10.86
CA ALA A 782 -8.03 -33.36 10.81
C ALA A 782 -6.73 -34.16 11.04
N GLU A 783 -5.62 -33.70 10.49
CA GLU A 783 -4.29 -34.31 10.64
C GLU A 783 -3.71 -34.06 12.02
N GLU A 784 -3.91 -32.87 12.59
CA GLU A 784 -3.56 -32.56 13.99
C GLU A 784 -4.40 -33.43 14.93
N ARG A 785 -5.71 -33.59 14.67
CA ARG A 785 -6.53 -34.59 15.38
C ARG A 785 -6.07 -36.03 15.16
N ARG A 786 -5.42 -36.37 14.04
CA ARG A 786 -4.79 -37.70 13.86
C ARG A 786 -3.51 -37.82 14.67
N ARG A 787 -2.67 -36.78 14.72
CA ARG A 787 -1.45 -36.75 15.53
C ARG A 787 -1.75 -36.79 17.03
N GLU A 788 -2.76 -36.06 17.49
CA GLU A 788 -3.24 -36.14 18.87
C GLU A 788 -3.71 -37.57 19.19
N ARG A 789 -4.46 -38.19 18.27
CA ARG A 789 -4.88 -39.59 18.41
C ARG A 789 -3.69 -40.55 18.47
N MET A 790 -2.70 -40.42 17.58
CA MET A 790 -1.49 -41.25 17.59
C MET A 790 -0.63 -41.01 18.84
N ALA A 791 -0.51 -39.77 19.31
CA ALA A 791 0.24 -39.44 20.53
C ALA A 791 -0.44 -40.03 21.77
N THR A 792 -1.77 -39.98 21.82
CA THR A 792 -2.56 -40.60 22.90
C THR A 792 -2.44 -42.13 22.86
N ASP A 793 -2.50 -42.73 21.66
CA ASP A 793 -2.30 -44.17 21.49
C ASP A 793 -0.87 -44.62 21.83
N TYR A 794 0.13 -43.82 21.49
CA TYR A 794 1.51 -44.07 21.86
C TYR A 794 1.71 -43.98 23.38
N GLU A 795 1.11 -42.99 24.05
CA GLU A 795 1.13 -42.91 25.52
C GLU A 795 0.41 -44.09 26.18
N MET A 796 -0.70 -44.57 25.60
CA MET A 796 -1.39 -45.75 26.11
C MET A 796 -0.62 -47.05 25.87
N ARG A 797 0.12 -47.17 24.75
CA ARG A 797 0.93 -48.36 24.42
C ARG A 797 2.33 -48.34 24.99
N ARG A 798 2.79 -47.19 25.48
CA ARG A 798 4.07 -47.09 26.18
C ARG A 798 3.98 -47.90 27.46
N GLU A 799 4.50 -49.13 27.40
CA GLU A 799 4.71 -49.91 28.60
C GLU A 799 5.55 -49.07 29.58
N PRO A 800 5.10 -48.91 30.84
CA PRO A 800 5.88 -48.15 31.81
C PRO A 800 7.24 -48.81 31.93
N SER A 801 8.29 -48.00 31.82
CA SER A 801 9.67 -48.48 31.84
C SER A 801 9.92 -49.32 33.09
N THR A 802 10.87 -50.25 33.05
CA THR A 802 11.28 -51.05 34.22
C THR A 802 11.61 -50.17 35.43
N PHE A 803 12.07 -48.93 35.20
CA PHE A 803 12.26 -47.90 36.22
C PHE A 803 10.95 -47.41 36.85
N GLU A 804 9.91 -47.13 36.07
CA GLU A 804 8.57 -46.77 36.57
C GLU A 804 7.85 -47.92 37.28
N ARG A 805 8.06 -49.18 36.82
CA ARG A 805 7.57 -50.37 37.54
C ARG A 805 8.27 -50.57 38.88
N SER A 806 9.54 -50.22 39.01
CA SER A 806 10.31 -50.33 40.25
C SER A 806 9.89 -49.30 41.31
N ILE A 807 9.36 -48.13 40.91
CA ILE A 807 9.01 -47.03 41.82
C ILE A 807 7.54 -47.08 42.26
N ARG A 808 6.65 -47.69 41.45
CA ARG A 808 5.22 -47.78 41.76
C ARG A 808 4.86 -48.45 43.10
N PRO A 809 5.58 -49.47 43.59
CA PRO A 809 5.26 -50.10 44.87
C PRO A 809 5.69 -49.26 46.10
N SER A 810 6.66 -48.35 45.96
CA SER A 810 7.29 -47.68 47.11
C SER A 810 6.73 -46.30 47.45
N LEU A 811 5.92 -45.68 46.57
CA LEU A 811 5.40 -44.32 46.77
C LEU A 811 3.92 -44.16 46.33
N PRO A 812 2.97 -44.84 46.99
CA PRO A 812 1.54 -44.76 46.66
C PRO A 812 0.92 -43.34 46.80
N TRP A 813 1.54 -42.46 47.59
CA TRP A 813 1.02 -41.11 47.90
C TRP A 813 1.39 -40.02 46.88
N ILE A 814 2.36 -40.26 45.99
CA ILE A 814 2.81 -39.22 45.03
C ILE A 814 1.90 -39.13 43.80
N TYR A 815 1.24 -40.23 43.41
CA TYR A 815 0.33 -40.22 42.25
C TYR A 815 -1.07 -39.70 42.58
N GLU A 816 -1.49 -39.72 43.84
CA GLU A 816 -2.75 -39.12 44.29
C GLU A 816 -2.71 -37.57 44.20
N ARG A 817 -1.51 -36.97 44.26
CA ARG A 817 -1.35 -35.51 44.20
C ARG A 817 -1.36 -34.93 42.78
N LYS A 818 -0.90 -35.68 41.76
CA LYS A 818 -0.88 -35.21 40.36
C LYS A 818 -2.27 -35.15 39.70
N SER A 819 -3.24 -35.91 40.20
CA SER A 819 -4.65 -35.82 39.78
C SER A 819 -5.34 -34.51 40.25
N SER A 820 -4.88 -33.92 41.36
CA SER A 820 -5.49 -32.69 41.92
C SER A 820 -5.05 -31.37 41.29
N ILE A 821 -4.01 -31.38 40.44
CA ILE A 821 -3.39 -30.14 39.91
C ILE A 821 -3.79 -29.85 38.46
N ALA A 822 -4.33 -30.82 37.71
CA ALA A 822 -4.67 -30.64 36.30
C ALA A 822 -6.01 -29.92 36.02
N THR A 823 -6.78 -29.51 37.03
CA THR A 823 -8.09 -28.84 36.83
C THR A 823 -8.27 -27.51 37.59
N ARG A 824 -7.20 -26.80 37.95
CA ARG A 824 -7.31 -25.37 38.28
C ARG A 824 -6.95 -24.51 37.08
N LYS A 825 -7.97 -24.03 36.35
CA LYS A 825 -7.86 -22.76 35.63
C LYS A 825 -7.55 -21.67 36.66
N MET A 826 -6.44 -20.96 36.49
CA MET A 826 -6.20 -19.71 37.22
C MET A 826 -7.11 -18.60 36.67
N PRO A 827 -7.56 -17.66 37.51
CA PRO A 827 -8.35 -16.50 37.11
C PRO A 827 -7.60 -15.55 36.16
#